data_AF-A0A9P1G2T9-F1
#
_entry.id   AF-A0A9P1G2T9-F1
#
_cell.length_a   1.000
_cell.length_b   1.000
_cell.length_c   1.000
_cell.angle_alpha   90.00
_cell.angle_beta   90.00
_cell.angle_gamma   90.00
#
_symmetry.space_group_name_H-M   'P 1'
#
loop_
_entity.id
_entity.type
_entity.pdbx_description
1 polymer ?
#
loop_
_entity_poly.entity_id
_entity_poly.type
_entity_poly.pdbx_seq_one_letter_code
_entity_poly.pdbx_strand_id
1 'polypeptide(L)'
;MPPKWVIKEAEVASPQDEKLILRMSRQGMSVEAISKVLQIKGDTVVQILQQGASVVQILQQGASAKDSIWSTSATDEKNLMSEVKDLLRYPEELCCPISRELMEDPVIAEDGRTYERSLIKRSLEVKQESPLTKQPIQSLALYPNQDKKSAVVEYKEAVVQKVISMKHKLLSSASNDEALKLLDKAELFVRPLLPDTSARRKLVVLLLVRVKLLGSSRDAVIFETAVLLFEIEGANHVRGFLSEIQEHEVRCLLEKLEDDMVTRLRDTNVNLYEHKDAIDLELARRLARRARYVGNDAPLEELWVLMLQHAYEEPWAKAAAVLLVSCIQRLDVNLQMVGDQLLNYGYRYLYSRDVAESTAKDFFKHDMCIPAASTWPPEECASIVMELAMRASDDNLRRILLLEEAYKMNPANRHLRADILKHLHQLLLACSEATVVCERLFLKLLCVDKQEIPENLIPKLTLSNDQLQELSADELLFLGEQIGMKRQADGSRLVVKAAELFSTMGSEERSQEAFLRAFSLDPHNAYASDGLIQLVVAMKGKNKTLEEMKQKNKTLEEKCALLEEKSCQMSFTWDLSDCDFTAFKAGEKHTSNPLPLSQLGINVWLTLYPFGETGALASLAGKASLHLDLETGAVKLKIEMQTLEKRNHAELQWNGDYANESYKLPDPAGISGLLVFGNPRRPKVKATNGSEGLIFCSSANHGFVVLRFPRHGPETGAGRVEVGDFLVPWGVRELQVLASVRKA
;
A
#
# COMPACT_ATOMS: atom_id res chain seq x y z
N MET A 1 65.24 29.04 2.39
CA MET A 1 65.47 30.01 1.31
C MET A 1 65.30 29.32 -0.04
N PRO A 2 64.37 29.80 -0.89
CA PRO A 2 64.50 29.75 -2.35
C PRO A 2 64.73 31.17 -2.91
N PRO A 3 65.17 31.29 -4.18
CA PRO A 3 65.98 32.41 -4.64
C PRO A 3 65.17 33.70 -4.86
N LYS A 4 65.76 34.83 -4.45
CA LYS A 4 65.32 36.18 -4.81
C LYS A 4 65.54 36.40 -6.30
N TRP A 5 64.48 36.34 -7.09
CA TRP A 5 64.47 36.88 -8.43
C TRP A 5 64.31 38.40 -8.30
N VAL A 6 65.44 39.10 -8.45
CA VAL A 6 65.49 40.56 -8.52
C VAL A 6 64.79 40.97 -9.82
N ILE A 7 63.54 41.41 -9.70
CA ILE A 7 62.85 42.11 -10.79
C ILE A 7 63.57 43.44 -10.94
N LYS A 8 64.31 43.62 -12.04
CA LYS A 8 64.78 44.95 -12.44
C LYS A 8 63.56 45.83 -12.63
N GLU A 9 63.54 46.96 -11.93
CA GLU A 9 62.56 48.03 -12.08
C GLU A 9 62.58 48.56 -13.52
N ALA A 10 61.72 48.01 -14.38
CA ALA A 10 61.20 48.72 -15.54
C ALA A 10 59.80 49.18 -15.14
N GLU A 11 59.71 50.41 -14.61
CA GLU A 11 58.50 50.98 -14.02
C GLU A 11 57.41 51.35 -15.03
N VAL A 12 57.60 51.09 -16.33
CA VAL A 12 56.62 51.45 -17.37
C VAL A 12 56.62 50.40 -18.48
N ALA A 13 55.46 49.83 -18.78
CA ALA A 13 55.28 48.93 -19.92
C ALA A 13 55.51 49.69 -21.24
N SER A 14 56.22 49.08 -22.19
CA SER A 14 56.37 49.71 -23.51
C SER A 14 55.06 49.56 -24.32
N PRO A 15 54.78 50.44 -25.30
CA PRO A 15 53.59 50.33 -26.16
C PRO A 15 53.50 49.01 -26.96
N GLN A 16 54.62 48.29 -27.10
CA GLN A 16 54.65 46.97 -27.73
C GLN A 16 54.22 45.86 -26.73
N ASP A 17 54.53 46.02 -25.45
CA ASP A 17 54.14 45.08 -24.38
C ASP A 17 52.63 45.13 -24.14
N GLU A 18 52.00 46.31 -24.22
CA GLU A 18 50.53 46.47 -24.07
C GLU A 18 49.74 45.66 -25.12
N LYS A 19 50.18 45.71 -26.39
CA LYS A 19 49.56 44.93 -27.47
C LYS A 19 49.75 43.43 -27.29
N LEU A 20 50.88 43.02 -26.74
CA LEU A 20 51.20 41.61 -26.51
C LEU A 20 50.40 41.05 -25.32
N ILE A 21 50.26 41.82 -24.24
CA ILE A 21 49.41 41.52 -23.07
C ILE A 21 47.95 41.27 -23.51
N LEU A 22 47.40 42.17 -24.33
CA LEU A 22 46.02 42.04 -24.83
C LEU A 22 45.83 40.81 -25.73
N ARG A 23 46.85 40.43 -26.51
CA ARG A 23 46.79 39.26 -27.41
C ARG A 23 46.88 37.95 -26.64
N MET A 24 47.76 37.86 -25.64
CA MET A 24 47.93 36.70 -24.78
C MET A 24 46.71 36.47 -23.87
N SER A 25 46.09 37.54 -23.37
CA SER A 25 44.82 37.47 -22.65
C SER A 25 43.67 37.00 -23.54
N ARG A 26 43.56 37.48 -24.78
CA ARG A 26 42.57 36.99 -25.76
C ARG A 26 42.76 35.50 -26.14
N GLN A 27 43.96 34.96 -25.93
CA GLN A 27 44.25 33.53 -26.09
C GLN A 27 43.99 32.72 -24.81
N GLY A 28 43.40 33.33 -23.78
CA GLY A 28 42.96 32.67 -22.55
C GLY A 28 44.05 32.50 -21.48
N MET A 29 45.21 33.15 -21.62
CA MET A 29 46.27 33.08 -20.62
C MET A 29 45.90 33.88 -19.36
N SER A 30 46.19 33.32 -18.18
CA SER A 30 45.94 33.99 -16.90
C SER A 30 46.89 35.17 -16.67
N VAL A 31 46.45 36.14 -15.86
CA VAL A 31 47.23 37.34 -15.50
C VAL A 31 48.59 36.97 -14.89
N GLU A 32 48.63 35.92 -14.07
CA GLU A 32 49.85 35.41 -13.44
C GLU A 32 50.82 34.79 -14.45
N ALA A 33 50.29 34.13 -15.48
CA ALA A 33 51.10 33.58 -16.57
C ALA A 33 51.68 34.70 -17.45
N ILE A 34 50.88 35.72 -17.78
CA ILE A 34 51.31 36.88 -18.57
C ILE A 34 52.37 37.70 -17.81
N SER A 35 52.15 37.92 -16.51
CA SER A 35 53.10 38.61 -15.62
C SER A 35 54.45 37.90 -15.57
N LYS A 36 54.46 36.57 -15.50
CA LYS A 36 55.71 35.78 -15.54
C LYS A 36 56.41 35.82 -16.89
N VAL A 37 55.67 35.72 -18.00
CA VAL A 37 56.26 35.69 -19.36
C VAL A 37 56.88 37.03 -19.71
N LEU A 38 56.23 38.14 -19.37
CA LEU A 38 56.70 39.48 -19.72
C LEU A 38 57.54 40.13 -18.63
N GLN A 39 57.68 39.49 -17.47
CA GLN A 39 58.37 40.02 -16.28
C GLN A 39 57.84 41.40 -15.85
N ILE A 40 56.54 41.63 -16.02
CA ILE A 40 55.84 42.85 -15.61
C ILE A 40 55.04 42.54 -14.35
N LYS A 41 54.96 43.48 -13.40
CA LYS A 41 54.14 43.30 -12.18
C LYS A 41 52.68 42.98 -12.54
N GLY A 42 52.09 42.00 -11.85
CA GLY A 42 50.71 41.57 -12.08
C GLY A 42 49.72 42.73 -12.06
N ASP A 43 49.89 43.67 -11.13
CA ASP A 43 49.03 44.86 -11.01
C ASP A 43 49.09 45.77 -12.24
N THR A 44 50.25 45.88 -12.89
CA THR A 44 50.42 46.64 -14.13
C THR A 44 49.79 45.92 -15.31
N VAL A 45 49.86 44.58 -15.35
CA VAL A 45 49.14 43.76 -16.33
C VAL A 45 47.62 43.92 -16.15
N VAL A 46 47.13 43.93 -14.91
CA VAL A 46 45.72 44.20 -14.58
C VAL A 46 45.34 45.61 -15.00
N GLN A 47 46.15 46.63 -14.70
CA GLN A 47 45.88 48.01 -15.13
C GLN A 47 45.84 48.14 -16.66
N ILE A 48 46.74 47.51 -17.41
CA ILE A 48 46.76 47.54 -18.88
C ILE A 48 45.57 46.77 -19.46
N LEU A 49 45.18 45.63 -18.86
CA LEU A 49 43.96 44.92 -19.26
C LEU A 49 42.70 45.72 -18.92
N GLN A 50 42.69 46.50 -17.83
CA GLN A 50 41.59 47.40 -17.44
C GLN A 50 41.54 48.67 -18.32
N GLN A 51 42.69 49.23 -18.71
CA GLN A 51 42.80 50.38 -19.61
C GLN A 51 42.56 49.99 -21.08
N GLY A 52 43.05 48.83 -21.51
CA GLY A 52 42.71 48.19 -22.79
C GLY A 52 41.29 47.63 -22.83
N ALA A 53 40.64 47.49 -21.66
CA ALA A 53 39.20 47.29 -21.51
C ALA A 53 38.40 48.60 -21.53
N SER A 54 38.96 49.73 -21.99
CA SER A 54 38.21 50.99 -22.22
C SER A 54 37.20 50.94 -23.38
N VAL A 55 36.78 49.75 -23.83
CA VAL A 55 35.51 49.57 -24.55
C VAL A 55 34.36 49.24 -23.57
N VAL A 56 34.68 48.74 -22.37
CA VAL A 56 33.72 48.43 -21.29
C VAL A 56 33.44 49.66 -20.40
N GLN A 57 34.29 50.69 -20.42
CA GLN A 57 33.96 51.98 -19.81
C GLN A 57 32.87 52.76 -20.56
N ILE A 58 32.54 52.38 -21.81
CA ILE A 58 31.33 52.84 -22.51
C ILE A 58 30.07 52.11 -21.98
N LEU A 59 30.22 51.01 -21.26
CA LEU A 59 29.12 50.20 -20.72
C LEU A 59 29.03 50.16 -19.18
N GLN A 60 29.93 50.84 -18.46
CA GLN A 60 29.91 50.92 -16.99
C GLN A 60 29.73 52.33 -16.40
N GLN A 61 29.47 53.35 -17.22
CA GLN A 61 28.86 54.61 -16.75
C GLN A 61 27.33 54.50 -16.53
N GLY A 62 26.83 53.31 -16.15
CA GLY A 62 25.41 53.10 -15.81
C GLY A 62 25.15 52.77 -14.34
N ALA A 63 26.18 52.60 -13.50
CA ALA A 63 25.99 52.03 -12.15
C ALA A 63 26.46 52.92 -10.98
N SER A 64 26.83 54.17 -11.23
CA SER A 64 27.00 55.19 -10.18
C SER A 64 26.45 56.55 -10.61
N ALA A 65 25.25 56.52 -11.19
CA ALA A 65 24.34 57.66 -11.34
C ALA A 65 22.95 57.21 -10.88
N LYS A 66 22.85 56.77 -9.62
CA LYS A 66 21.58 56.82 -8.92
C LYS A 66 21.30 58.32 -8.66
N ASP A 67 20.23 58.81 -9.26
CA ASP A 67 19.55 60.09 -9.04
C ASP A 67 19.91 61.34 -9.87
N SER A 68 20.64 61.25 -10.99
CA SER A 68 20.70 62.38 -11.95
C SER A 68 21.20 61.97 -13.34
N ILE A 69 20.52 62.45 -14.39
CA ILE A 69 20.90 62.43 -15.83
C ILE A 69 20.37 61.23 -16.67
N TRP A 70 19.06 61.21 -16.91
CA TRP A 70 18.47 61.02 -18.25
C TRP A 70 17.07 61.64 -18.25
N SER A 71 17.00 62.96 -18.35
CA SER A 71 15.82 63.60 -18.90
C SER A 71 16.01 63.63 -20.41
N THR A 72 15.29 62.78 -21.14
CA THR A 72 15.13 62.94 -22.59
C THR A 72 14.70 64.40 -22.83
N SER A 73 15.41 65.15 -23.67
CA SER A 73 14.97 66.52 -23.95
C SER A 73 13.56 66.48 -24.55
N ALA A 74 12.67 67.40 -24.18
CA ALA A 74 11.29 67.41 -24.70
C ALA A 74 11.25 67.46 -26.24
N THR A 75 12.30 67.98 -26.87
CA THR A 75 12.54 67.98 -28.31
C THR A 75 12.83 66.59 -28.89
N ASP A 76 13.62 65.76 -28.20
CA ASP A 76 13.95 64.40 -28.66
C ASP A 76 12.75 63.45 -28.56
N GLU A 77 11.95 63.60 -27.50
CA GLU A 77 10.72 62.83 -27.34
C GLU A 77 9.70 63.19 -28.42
N LYS A 78 9.52 64.48 -28.74
CA LYS A 78 8.63 64.92 -29.82
C LYS A 78 9.05 64.39 -31.19
N ASN A 79 10.35 64.33 -31.48
CA ASN A 79 10.87 63.78 -32.73
C ASN A 79 10.66 62.26 -32.81
N LEU A 80 10.88 61.54 -31.72
CA LEU A 80 10.62 60.10 -31.63
C LEU A 80 9.14 59.78 -31.87
N MET A 81 8.23 60.53 -31.26
CA MET A 81 6.79 60.31 -31.43
C MET A 81 6.31 60.59 -32.86
N SER A 82 6.93 61.55 -33.56
CA SER A 82 6.67 61.77 -34.99
C SER A 82 7.11 60.55 -35.81
N GLU A 83 8.32 60.04 -35.56
CA GLU A 83 8.88 58.89 -36.27
C GLU A 83 8.04 57.61 -36.03
N VAL A 84 7.57 57.38 -34.79
CA VAL A 84 6.65 56.28 -34.43
C VAL A 84 5.32 56.40 -35.20
N LYS A 85 4.73 57.59 -35.27
CA LYS A 85 3.46 57.83 -35.99
C LYS A 85 3.60 57.64 -37.50
N ASP A 86 4.76 57.97 -38.06
CA ASP A 86 5.03 57.76 -39.48
C ASP A 86 5.21 56.27 -39.79
N LEU A 87 5.87 55.52 -38.91
CA LEU A 87 6.01 54.06 -39.05
C LEU A 87 4.69 53.30 -38.84
N LEU A 88 3.74 53.85 -38.08
CA LEU A 88 2.41 53.27 -37.93
C LEU A 88 1.57 53.39 -39.21
N ARG A 89 1.79 54.41 -40.03
CA ARG A 89 1.05 54.62 -41.29
C ARG A 89 1.61 53.75 -42.41
N TYR A 90 0.72 53.27 -43.29
CA TYR A 90 1.12 52.56 -44.50
C TYR A 90 1.35 53.56 -45.64
N PRO A 91 2.37 53.35 -46.51
CA PRO A 91 2.51 54.11 -47.74
C PRO A 91 1.32 53.85 -48.66
N GLU A 92 0.62 54.91 -49.08
CA GLU A 92 -0.58 54.81 -49.91
C GLU A 92 -0.31 54.05 -51.23
N GLU A 93 0.88 54.20 -51.79
CA GLU A 93 1.31 53.55 -53.04
C GLU A 93 1.45 52.03 -52.96
N LEU A 94 1.52 51.48 -51.74
CA LEU A 94 1.63 50.04 -51.47
C LEU A 94 0.30 49.46 -50.98
N CYS A 95 -0.70 50.31 -50.74
CA CYS A 95 -2.01 49.90 -50.26
C CYS A 95 -2.96 49.58 -51.42
N CYS A 96 -3.84 48.61 -51.21
CA CYS A 96 -4.95 48.36 -52.12
C CYS A 96 -5.92 49.55 -52.07
N PRO A 97 -6.32 50.13 -53.22
CA PRO A 97 -7.28 51.24 -53.24
C PRO A 97 -8.66 50.90 -52.63
N ILE A 98 -9.00 49.61 -52.55
CA ILE A 98 -10.28 49.12 -52.01
C ILE A 98 -10.22 49.03 -50.48
N SER A 99 -9.25 48.28 -49.91
CA SER A 99 -9.16 48.08 -48.45
C SER A 99 -8.38 49.15 -47.71
N ARG A 100 -7.51 49.90 -48.40
CA ARG A 100 -6.51 50.81 -47.80
C ARG A 100 -5.50 50.08 -46.88
N GLU A 101 -5.30 48.79 -47.11
CA GLU A 101 -4.32 47.95 -46.44
C GLU A 101 -3.23 47.50 -47.42
N LEU A 102 -2.06 47.08 -46.91
CA LEU A 102 -0.97 46.57 -47.73
C LEU A 102 -1.43 45.38 -48.58
N MET A 103 -1.05 45.37 -49.86
CA MET A 103 -1.36 44.27 -50.77
C MET A 103 -0.49 43.04 -50.47
N GLU A 104 -1.10 41.87 -50.31
CA GLU A 104 -0.39 40.58 -50.16
C GLU A 104 -0.19 39.88 -51.50
N ASP A 105 -1.20 39.96 -52.37
CA ASP A 105 -1.17 39.43 -53.73
C ASP A 105 -1.61 40.52 -54.74
N PRO A 106 -0.72 41.51 -55.00
CA PRO A 106 -1.03 42.62 -55.89
C PRO A 106 -1.18 42.14 -57.34
N VAL A 107 -2.30 42.53 -57.97
CA VAL A 107 -2.61 42.26 -59.37
C VAL A 107 -3.02 43.53 -60.10
N ILE A 108 -2.59 43.65 -61.35
CA ILE A 108 -2.95 44.73 -62.27
C ILE A 108 -4.24 44.34 -62.99
N ALA A 109 -5.26 45.20 -62.91
CA ALA A 109 -6.48 45.09 -63.70
C ALA A 109 -6.35 45.87 -65.03
N GLU A 110 -7.32 45.72 -65.93
CA GLU A 110 -7.30 46.37 -67.26
C GLU A 110 -7.15 47.90 -67.19
N ASP A 111 -7.63 48.52 -66.12
CA ASP A 111 -7.50 49.96 -65.86
C ASP A 111 -6.05 50.41 -65.55
N GLY A 112 -5.08 49.49 -65.58
CA GLY A 112 -3.67 49.73 -65.28
C GLY A 112 -3.38 49.96 -63.80
N ARG A 113 -4.37 49.78 -62.92
CA ARG A 113 -4.23 49.95 -61.46
C ARG A 113 -3.98 48.62 -60.79
N THR A 114 -3.26 48.68 -59.67
CA THR A 114 -2.93 47.48 -58.87
C THR A 114 -3.86 47.38 -57.68
N TYR A 115 -4.40 46.19 -57.46
CA TYR A 115 -5.32 45.87 -56.37
C TYR A 115 -4.90 44.57 -55.69
N GLU A 116 -5.39 44.35 -54.47
CA GLU A 116 -5.35 43.03 -53.85
C GLU A 116 -6.25 42.05 -54.62
N ARG A 117 -5.72 40.89 -55.02
CA ARG A 117 -6.41 39.94 -55.91
C ARG A 117 -7.78 39.54 -55.39
N SER A 118 -7.90 39.24 -54.10
CA SER A 118 -9.15 38.80 -53.51
C SER A 118 -10.25 39.87 -53.55
N LEU A 119 -9.86 41.14 -53.38
CA LEU A 119 -10.80 42.27 -53.32
C LEU A 119 -11.25 42.72 -54.70
N ILE A 120 -10.35 42.78 -55.68
CA ILE A 120 -10.72 43.17 -57.05
C ILE A 120 -11.62 42.12 -57.71
N LYS A 121 -11.38 40.82 -57.47
CA LYS A 121 -12.26 39.75 -57.95
C LYS A 121 -13.69 39.93 -57.43
N ARG A 122 -13.86 40.09 -56.12
CA ARG A 122 -15.18 40.33 -55.51
C ARG A 122 -15.83 41.61 -56.02
N SER A 123 -15.05 42.68 -56.22
CA SER A 123 -15.60 43.93 -56.74
C SER A 123 -16.13 43.76 -58.16
N LEU A 124 -15.39 43.07 -59.03
CA LEU A 124 -15.77 42.82 -60.42
C LEU A 124 -16.94 41.83 -60.55
N GLU A 125 -17.12 40.93 -59.59
CA GLU A 125 -18.30 40.06 -59.48
C GLU A 125 -19.59 40.86 -59.20
N VAL A 126 -19.48 41.96 -58.43
CA VAL A 126 -20.62 42.80 -58.07
C VAL A 126 -20.89 43.87 -59.14
N LYS A 127 -19.84 44.52 -59.65
CA LYS A 127 -19.91 45.54 -60.71
C LYS A 127 -18.67 45.46 -61.59
N GLN A 128 -18.86 45.30 -62.90
CA GLN A 128 -17.78 45.30 -63.89
C GLN A 128 -17.27 46.71 -64.23
N GLU A 129 -16.88 47.45 -63.19
CA GLU A 129 -16.33 48.79 -63.27
C GLU A 129 -15.08 48.87 -62.39
N SER A 130 -14.11 49.72 -62.76
CA SER A 130 -12.94 50.00 -61.94
C SER A 130 -13.37 50.58 -60.60
N PRO A 131 -12.95 49.97 -59.46
CA PRO A 131 -13.27 50.49 -58.14
C PRO A 131 -12.72 51.90 -57.89
N LEU A 132 -11.67 52.28 -58.61
CA LEU A 132 -10.99 53.56 -58.46
C LEU A 132 -11.46 54.61 -59.47
N THR A 133 -11.57 54.26 -60.76
CA THR A 133 -11.91 55.23 -61.82
C THR A 133 -13.41 55.26 -62.14
N LYS A 134 -14.18 54.28 -61.68
CA LYS A 134 -15.61 54.07 -62.00
C LYS A 134 -15.89 53.93 -63.49
N GLN A 135 -14.88 53.57 -64.28
CA GLN A 135 -15.02 53.29 -65.70
C GLN A 135 -15.30 51.80 -65.92
N PRO A 136 -16.09 51.41 -66.94
CA PRO A 136 -16.37 50.01 -67.23
C PRO A 136 -15.09 49.25 -67.59
N ILE A 137 -14.93 48.05 -67.01
CA ILE A 137 -13.82 47.13 -67.31
C ILE A 137 -14.35 46.06 -68.27
N GLN A 138 -13.71 45.92 -69.43
CA GLN A 138 -14.12 44.99 -70.50
C GLN A 138 -13.50 43.59 -70.31
N SER A 139 -12.33 43.52 -69.69
CA SER A 139 -11.56 42.31 -69.45
C SER A 139 -11.41 42.03 -67.96
N LEU A 140 -11.84 40.83 -67.54
CA LEU A 140 -11.66 40.34 -66.17
C LEU A 140 -10.27 39.71 -65.94
N ALA A 141 -9.34 39.85 -66.89
CA ALA A 141 -7.99 39.35 -66.76
C ALA A 141 -7.22 40.15 -65.69
N LEU A 142 -6.56 39.43 -64.77
CA LEU A 142 -5.75 40.00 -63.70
C LEU A 142 -4.30 39.53 -63.85
N TYR A 143 -3.37 40.47 -63.96
CA TYR A 143 -1.95 40.18 -64.16
C TYR A 143 -1.18 40.36 -62.84
N PRO A 144 -0.41 39.37 -62.35
CA PRO A 144 0.38 39.54 -61.12
C PRO A 144 1.35 40.72 -61.21
N ASN A 145 1.39 41.58 -60.19
CA ASN A 145 2.35 42.68 -60.08
C ASN A 145 3.50 42.29 -59.15
N GLN A 146 4.53 41.64 -59.69
CA GLN A 146 5.67 41.18 -58.89
C GLN A 146 6.48 42.36 -58.30
N ASP A 147 6.60 43.47 -59.00
CA ASP A 147 7.34 44.65 -58.52
C ASP A 147 6.68 45.25 -57.27
N LYS A 148 5.35 45.40 -57.28
CA LYS A 148 4.61 45.85 -56.09
C LYS A 148 4.67 44.83 -54.96
N LYS A 149 4.67 43.54 -55.28
CA LYS A 149 4.81 42.47 -54.27
C LYS A 149 6.16 42.56 -53.56
N SER A 150 7.25 42.70 -54.32
CA SER A 150 8.60 42.87 -53.77
C SER A 150 8.72 44.15 -52.95
N ALA A 151 8.17 45.26 -53.43
CA ALA A 151 8.18 46.54 -52.70
C ALA A 151 7.43 46.46 -51.35
N VAL A 152 6.32 45.71 -51.27
CA VAL A 152 5.61 45.47 -50.00
C VAL A 152 6.48 44.65 -49.04
N VAL A 153 7.17 43.61 -49.53
CA VAL A 153 8.06 42.79 -48.70
C VAL A 153 9.24 43.62 -48.18
N GLU A 154 9.88 44.40 -49.04
CA GLU A 154 10.97 45.31 -48.67
C GLU A 154 10.53 46.35 -47.63
N TYR A 155 9.33 46.92 -47.80
CA TYR A 155 8.76 47.84 -46.82
C TYR A 155 8.55 47.15 -45.46
N LYS A 156 7.95 45.95 -45.42
CA LYS A 156 7.73 45.20 -44.18
C LYS A 156 9.06 44.95 -43.45
N GLU A 157 10.08 44.52 -44.18
CA GLU A 157 11.43 44.28 -43.63
C GLU A 157 12.07 45.58 -43.11
N ALA A 158 12.01 46.67 -43.88
CA ALA A 158 12.56 47.97 -43.50
C ALA A 158 11.91 48.51 -42.22
N VAL A 159 10.59 48.37 -42.07
CA VAL A 159 9.87 48.76 -40.85
C VAL A 159 10.35 47.95 -39.66
N VAL A 160 10.43 46.61 -39.76
CA VAL A 160 10.90 45.75 -38.66
C VAL A 160 12.32 46.10 -38.24
N GLN A 161 13.25 46.26 -39.19
CA GLN A 161 14.63 46.66 -38.90
C GLN A 161 14.71 48.02 -38.22
N LYS A 162 13.88 48.96 -38.67
CA LYS A 162 13.80 50.29 -38.07
C LYS A 162 13.32 50.21 -36.63
N VAL A 163 12.25 49.47 -36.34
CA VAL A 163 11.73 49.25 -34.98
C VAL A 163 12.80 48.62 -34.08
N ILE A 164 13.52 47.61 -34.56
CA ILE A 164 14.63 46.98 -33.83
C ILE A 164 15.75 47.98 -33.52
N SER A 165 16.13 48.82 -34.50
CA SER A 165 17.15 49.86 -34.30
C SER A 165 16.74 50.93 -33.28
N MET A 166 15.43 51.14 -33.12
CA MET A 166 14.85 52.11 -32.20
C MET A 166 14.66 51.57 -30.77
N LYS A 167 15.05 50.32 -30.47
CA LYS A 167 14.78 49.65 -29.18
C LYS A 167 15.08 50.52 -27.95
N HIS A 168 16.25 51.15 -27.89
CA HIS A 168 16.66 51.96 -26.75
C HIS A 168 15.84 53.24 -26.62
N LYS A 169 15.46 53.85 -27.75
CA LYS A 169 14.63 55.05 -27.78
C LYS A 169 13.21 54.76 -27.30
N LEU A 170 12.64 53.62 -27.71
CA LEU A 170 11.29 53.19 -27.30
C LEU A 170 11.21 52.94 -25.79
N LEU A 171 12.25 52.31 -25.21
CA LEU A 171 12.33 52.05 -23.77
C LEU A 171 12.47 53.32 -22.90
N SER A 172 12.95 54.42 -23.48
CA SER A 172 13.14 55.70 -22.79
C SER A 172 12.00 56.70 -22.99
N SER A 173 10.92 56.32 -23.69
CA SER A 173 9.78 57.20 -24.00
C SER A 173 8.68 57.13 -22.94
N ALA A 174 7.94 58.22 -22.72
CA ALA A 174 6.83 58.25 -21.75
C ALA A 174 5.52 57.63 -22.28
N SER A 175 5.42 57.35 -23.59
CA SER A 175 4.18 56.87 -24.24
C SER A 175 4.26 55.39 -24.64
N ASN A 176 3.95 54.50 -23.70
CA ASN A 176 3.99 53.06 -23.92
C ASN A 176 2.93 52.56 -24.94
N ASP A 177 1.80 53.24 -25.09
CA ASP A 177 0.69 52.77 -25.96
C ASP A 177 1.03 52.84 -27.45
N GLU A 178 1.64 53.94 -27.92
CA GLU A 178 2.05 54.05 -29.33
C GLU A 178 3.23 53.12 -29.66
N ALA A 179 4.14 52.91 -28.70
CA ALA A 179 5.22 51.94 -28.83
C ALA A 179 4.69 50.50 -28.93
N LEU A 180 3.69 50.12 -28.13
CA LEU A 180 3.06 48.80 -28.18
C LEU A 180 2.34 48.58 -29.52
N LYS A 181 1.61 49.58 -30.04
CA LYS A 181 0.98 49.51 -31.38
C LYS A 181 2.02 49.29 -32.49
N LEU A 182 3.18 49.93 -32.38
CA LEU A 182 4.26 49.77 -33.34
C LEU A 182 4.88 48.37 -33.25
N LEU A 183 5.02 47.82 -32.05
CA LEU A 183 5.44 46.43 -31.85
C LEU A 183 4.41 45.45 -32.42
N ASP A 184 3.10 45.64 -32.18
CA ASP A 184 2.04 44.80 -32.76
C ASP A 184 2.14 44.75 -34.29
N LYS A 185 2.38 45.91 -34.92
CA LYS A 185 2.58 46.01 -36.37
C LYS A 185 3.84 45.26 -36.83
N ALA A 186 4.96 45.42 -36.13
CA ALA A 186 6.19 44.72 -36.47
C ALA A 186 6.07 43.20 -36.26
N GLU A 187 5.42 42.75 -35.20
CA GLU A 187 5.12 41.35 -34.95
C GLU A 187 4.23 40.75 -36.04
N LEU A 188 3.20 41.48 -36.51
CA LEU A 188 2.34 41.05 -37.61
C LEU A 188 3.11 40.83 -38.92
N PHE A 189 4.20 41.56 -39.14
CA PHE A 189 5.07 41.36 -40.30
C PHE A 189 6.02 40.17 -40.16
N VAL A 190 6.44 39.84 -38.95
CA VAL A 190 7.43 38.79 -38.70
C VAL A 190 6.78 37.41 -38.49
N ARG A 191 5.64 37.34 -37.78
CA ARG A 191 4.98 36.08 -37.43
C ARG A 191 4.66 35.16 -38.64
N PRO A 192 4.18 35.67 -39.79
CA PRO A 192 3.94 34.85 -40.98
C PRO A 192 5.19 34.24 -41.61
N LEU A 193 6.39 34.73 -41.25
CA LEU A 193 7.67 34.23 -41.77
C LEU A 193 8.23 33.07 -40.94
N LEU A 194 7.61 32.71 -39.81
CA LEU A 194 8.01 31.54 -39.03
C LEU A 194 7.78 30.25 -39.84
N PRO A 195 8.68 29.25 -39.77
CA PRO A 195 9.72 29.05 -38.75
C PRO A 195 11.12 29.61 -39.07
N ASP A 196 11.27 30.54 -40.02
CA ASP A 196 12.59 31.05 -40.43
C ASP A 196 13.47 31.55 -39.27
N THR A 197 14.75 31.21 -39.27
CA THR A 197 15.69 31.55 -38.18
C THR A 197 15.91 33.05 -38.06
N SER A 198 15.96 33.79 -39.18
CA SER A 198 16.08 35.25 -39.12
C SER A 198 14.80 35.89 -38.57
N ALA A 199 13.62 35.38 -38.95
CA ALA A 199 12.35 35.83 -38.41
C ALA A 199 12.25 35.57 -36.89
N ARG A 200 12.67 34.38 -36.42
CA ARG A 200 12.73 34.05 -34.99
C ARG A 200 13.61 35.03 -34.21
N ARG A 201 14.81 35.34 -34.71
CA ARG A 201 15.72 36.32 -34.07
C ARG A 201 15.11 37.71 -33.97
N LYS A 202 14.48 38.19 -35.05
CA LYS A 202 13.78 39.48 -35.07
C LYS A 202 12.63 39.49 -34.06
N LEU A 203 11.82 38.42 -34.04
CA LEU A 203 10.69 38.29 -33.12
C LEU A 203 11.15 38.31 -31.66
N VAL A 204 12.22 37.58 -31.30
CA VAL A 204 12.78 37.61 -29.93
C VAL A 204 13.16 39.04 -29.52
N VAL A 205 13.82 39.81 -30.38
CA VAL A 205 14.19 41.19 -30.06
C VAL A 205 12.95 42.07 -29.85
N LEU A 206 11.91 41.91 -30.68
CA LEU A 206 10.64 42.63 -30.51
C LEU A 206 9.95 42.26 -29.18
N LEU A 207 9.89 40.97 -28.85
CA LEU A 207 9.28 40.50 -27.60
C LEU A 207 10.06 40.95 -26.37
N LEU A 208 11.41 41.00 -26.41
CA LEU A 208 12.23 41.53 -25.32
C LEU A 208 11.91 43.01 -25.03
N VAL A 209 11.70 43.82 -26.08
CA VAL A 209 11.25 45.22 -25.90
C VAL A 209 9.83 45.24 -25.32
N ARG A 210 8.94 44.37 -25.81
CA ARG A 210 7.56 44.26 -25.33
C ARG A 210 7.51 43.92 -23.84
N VAL A 211 8.28 42.94 -23.38
CA VAL A 211 8.36 42.53 -21.96
C VAL A 211 8.71 43.73 -21.08
N LYS A 212 9.65 44.58 -21.50
CA LYS A 212 10.08 45.76 -20.74
C LYS A 212 9.05 46.89 -20.73
N LEU A 213 8.22 47.03 -21.77
CA LEU A 213 7.17 48.04 -21.84
C LEU A 213 5.88 47.64 -21.10
N LEU A 214 5.63 46.33 -20.96
CA LEU A 214 4.47 45.81 -20.22
C LEU A 214 4.75 45.86 -18.72
N GLY A 215 3.81 46.45 -17.96
CA GLY A 215 3.86 46.48 -16.50
C GLY A 215 3.17 45.29 -15.81
N SER A 216 1.99 44.89 -16.31
CA SER A 216 1.17 43.80 -15.73
C SER A 216 0.77 42.81 -16.81
N SER A 217 0.54 41.53 -16.44
CA SER A 217 0.06 40.47 -17.35
C SER A 217 1.00 40.15 -18.53
N ARG A 218 2.32 40.11 -18.28
CA ARG A 218 3.34 39.80 -19.31
C ARG A 218 3.82 38.34 -19.33
N ASP A 219 3.29 37.47 -18.48
CA ASP A 219 3.69 36.06 -18.34
C ASP A 219 3.66 35.27 -19.66
N ALA A 220 2.65 35.51 -20.50
CA ALA A 220 2.54 34.84 -21.80
C ALA A 220 3.68 35.24 -22.75
N VAL A 221 4.03 36.53 -22.74
CA VAL A 221 5.12 37.09 -23.56
C VAL A 221 6.46 36.59 -23.04
N ILE A 222 6.66 36.56 -21.72
CA ILE A 222 7.87 36.00 -21.08
C ILE A 222 8.05 34.53 -21.47
N PHE A 223 6.99 33.74 -21.42
CA PHE A 223 7.02 32.33 -21.82
C PHE A 223 7.39 32.16 -23.30
N GLU A 224 6.70 32.86 -24.21
CA GLU A 224 7.00 32.82 -25.65
C GLU A 224 8.45 33.23 -25.93
N THR A 225 8.93 34.31 -25.28
CA THR A 225 10.30 34.80 -25.43
C THR A 225 11.32 33.76 -24.98
N ALA A 226 11.11 33.14 -23.82
CA ALA A 226 12.01 32.12 -23.29
C ALA A 226 12.10 30.90 -24.22
N VAL A 227 10.95 30.38 -24.69
CA VAL A 227 10.92 29.25 -25.63
C VAL A 227 11.69 29.56 -26.92
N LEU A 228 11.45 30.73 -27.51
CA LEU A 228 12.17 31.14 -28.72
C LEU A 228 13.68 31.31 -28.47
N LEU A 229 14.09 31.85 -27.31
CA LEU A 229 15.51 31.96 -26.94
C LEU A 229 16.18 30.58 -26.84
N PHE A 230 15.50 29.59 -26.26
CA PHE A 230 15.99 28.21 -26.22
C PHE A 230 16.19 27.60 -27.61
N GLU A 231 15.27 27.86 -28.53
CA GLU A 231 15.34 27.33 -29.90
C GLU A 231 16.48 27.94 -30.73
N ILE A 232 16.83 29.21 -30.48
CA ILE A 232 17.79 29.95 -31.32
C ILE A 232 19.21 29.92 -30.74
N GLU A 233 19.37 30.23 -29.45
CA GLU A 233 20.67 30.59 -28.86
C GLU A 233 21.05 29.72 -27.65
N GLY A 234 20.18 28.79 -27.26
CA GLY A 234 20.39 27.85 -26.17
C GLY A 234 20.29 28.45 -24.76
N ALA A 235 20.58 27.65 -23.74
CA ALA A 235 20.29 27.95 -22.34
C ALA A 235 21.01 29.21 -21.77
N ASN A 236 22.18 29.58 -22.30
CA ASN A 236 22.95 30.73 -21.80
C ASN A 236 22.23 32.07 -22.00
N HIS A 237 21.56 32.25 -23.14
CA HIS A 237 20.86 33.50 -23.47
C HIS A 237 19.55 33.62 -22.70
N VAL A 238 18.89 32.49 -22.44
CA VAL A 238 17.72 32.43 -21.56
C VAL A 238 18.11 32.89 -20.15
N ARG A 239 19.24 32.46 -19.60
CA ARG A 239 19.69 32.92 -18.27
C ARG A 239 19.92 34.43 -18.20
N GLY A 240 20.49 35.04 -19.26
CA GLY A 240 20.61 36.49 -19.36
C GLY A 240 19.24 37.19 -19.34
N PHE A 241 18.25 36.61 -20.02
CA PHE A 241 16.87 37.09 -19.94
C PHE A 241 16.25 36.90 -18.55
N LEU A 242 16.51 35.77 -17.88
CA LEU A 242 16.02 35.52 -16.51
C LEU A 242 16.53 36.58 -15.52
N SER A 243 17.77 37.07 -15.66
CA SER A 243 18.30 38.15 -14.80
C SER A 243 17.65 39.52 -15.00
N GLU A 244 16.88 39.71 -16.08
CA GLU A 244 16.18 40.97 -16.35
C GLU A 244 14.72 40.98 -15.84
N ILE A 245 14.21 39.85 -15.35
CA ILE A 245 12.83 39.69 -14.89
C ILE A 245 12.78 39.44 -13.37
N GLN A 246 11.61 39.64 -12.76
CA GLN A 246 11.47 39.49 -11.31
C GLN A 246 11.43 38.01 -10.90
N GLU A 247 11.90 37.70 -9.68
CA GLU A 247 11.98 36.32 -9.19
C GLU A 247 10.63 35.56 -9.25
N HIS A 248 9.52 36.23 -8.95
CA HIS A 248 8.19 35.62 -9.03
C HIS A 248 7.80 35.24 -10.48
N GLU A 249 8.22 36.04 -11.47
CA GLU A 249 7.98 35.79 -12.89
C GLU A 249 8.85 34.62 -13.38
N VAL A 250 10.09 34.52 -12.88
CA VAL A 250 10.97 33.38 -13.13
C VAL A 250 10.31 32.10 -12.61
N ARG A 251 9.77 32.10 -11.39
CA ARG A 251 9.06 30.92 -10.84
C ARG A 251 7.85 30.52 -11.70
N CYS A 252 7.01 31.49 -12.11
CA CYS A 252 5.87 31.24 -13.00
C CYS A 252 6.29 30.71 -14.38
N LEU A 253 7.42 31.19 -14.92
CA LEU A 253 7.98 30.70 -16.17
C LEU A 253 8.48 29.26 -16.03
N LEU A 254 9.27 28.99 -15.00
CA LEU A 254 9.86 27.68 -14.74
C LEU A 254 8.78 26.60 -14.57
N GLU A 255 7.62 26.90 -13.99
CA GLU A 255 6.49 25.96 -13.88
C GLU A 255 5.91 25.55 -15.25
N LYS A 256 6.01 26.41 -16.27
CA LYS A 256 5.44 26.19 -17.61
C LYS A 256 6.41 25.54 -18.59
N LEU A 257 7.73 25.60 -18.34
CA LEU A 257 8.74 25.05 -19.24
C LEU A 257 8.73 23.51 -19.29
N GLU A 258 9.27 22.92 -20.36
CA GLU A 258 9.44 21.46 -20.46
C GLU A 258 10.59 20.95 -19.57
N ASP A 259 10.54 19.67 -19.18
CA ASP A 259 11.52 19.06 -18.26
C ASP A 259 12.96 19.19 -18.80
N ASP A 260 13.17 18.93 -20.10
CA ASP A 260 14.48 19.02 -20.75
C ASP A 260 15.06 20.45 -20.74
N MET A 261 14.20 21.47 -20.83
CA MET A 261 14.61 22.87 -20.81
C MET A 261 15.11 23.28 -19.43
N VAL A 262 14.46 22.79 -18.36
CA VAL A 262 14.87 23.06 -16.97
C VAL A 262 16.19 22.36 -16.64
N THR A 263 16.39 21.11 -17.08
CA THR A 263 17.69 20.43 -16.93
C THR A 263 18.82 21.17 -17.67
N ARG A 264 18.60 21.60 -18.92
CA ARG A 264 19.59 22.40 -19.67
C ARG A 264 19.90 23.74 -19.01
N LEU A 265 18.93 24.35 -18.32
CA LEU A 265 19.16 25.55 -17.53
C LEU A 265 20.01 25.30 -16.29
N ARG A 266 20.10 24.07 -15.77
CA ARG A 266 20.97 23.73 -14.63
C ARG A 266 22.39 23.41 -15.09
N ASP A 267 22.54 22.61 -16.14
CA ASP A 267 23.83 22.02 -16.58
C ASP A 267 24.86 23.04 -17.13
N THR A 268 24.43 24.27 -17.41
CA THR A 268 25.32 25.31 -17.93
C THR A 268 26.27 25.82 -16.82
N ASN A 269 27.53 25.45 -16.94
CA ASN A 269 28.61 25.51 -15.92
C ASN A 269 29.17 26.93 -15.64
N VAL A 270 28.29 27.93 -15.46
CA VAL A 270 28.68 29.32 -15.17
C VAL A 270 28.19 29.70 -13.78
N ASN A 271 29.16 29.93 -12.89
CA ASN A 271 28.98 30.35 -11.51
C ASN A 271 28.27 31.72 -11.43
N LEU A 272 27.38 31.85 -10.42
CA LEU A 272 26.68 33.07 -9.95
C LEU A 272 25.46 33.48 -10.77
N TYR A 273 24.27 32.99 -10.37
CA TYR A 273 22.98 33.51 -10.85
C TYR A 273 22.05 33.80 -9.68
N GLU A 274 21.35 34.93 -9.75
CA GLU A 274 20.32 35.41 -8.80
C GLU A 274 19.10 34.47 -8.68
N HIS A 275 19.01 33.43 -9.53
CA HIS A 275 17.86 32.54 -9.61
C HIS A 275 18.23 31.04 -9.57
N LYS A 276 19.46 30.69 -9.17
CA LYS A 276 19.87 29.28 -9.06
C LYS A 276 18.91 28.48 -8.17
N ASP A 277 18.56 29.03 -7.02
CA ASP A 277 17.71 28.35 -6.04
C ASP A 277 16.29 28.10 -6.57
N ALA A 278 15.76 29.01 -7.39
CA ALA A 278 14.47 28.84 -8.04
C ALA A 278 14.49 27.71 -9.08
N ILE A 279 15.58 27.60 -9.85
CA ILE A 279 15.77 26.52 -10.83
C ILE A 279 15.93 25.17 -10.11
N ASP A 280 16.80 25.12 -9.10
CA ASP A 280 17.04 23.89 -8.33
C ASP A 280 15.78 23.45 -7.58
N LEU A 281 14.98 24.38 -7.02
CA LEU A 281 13.70 24.08 -6.37
C LEU A 281 12.68 23.49 -7.35
N GLU A 282 12.57 24.07 -8.55
CA GLU A 282 11.64 23.55 -9.56
C GLU A 282 12.10 22.19 -10.11
N LEU A 283 13.42 22.00 -10.27
CA LEU A 283 13.97 20.70 -10.62
C LEU A 283 13.67 19.66 -9.53
N ALA A 284 13.82 20.02 -8.24
CA ALA A 284 13.50 19.14 -7.13
C ALA A 284 12.03 18.68 -7.16
N ARG A 285 11.09 19.60 -7.44
CA ARG A 285 9.65 19.28 -7.60
C ARG A 285 9.39 18.33 -8.76
N ARG A 286 10.05 18.52 -9.89
CA ARG A 286 9.92 17.66 -11.08
C ARG A 286 10.51 16.27 -10.85
N LEU A 287 11.67 16.19 -10.20
CA LEU A 287 12.27 14.93 -9.81
C LEU A 287 11.40 14.18 -8.79
N ALA A 288 10.85 14.88 -7.79
CA ALA A 288 9.90 14.32 -6.82
C ALA A 288 8.65 13.75 -7.49
N ARG A 289 8.10 14.45 -8.50
CA ARG A 289 6.98 13.95 -9.32
C ARG A 289 7.34 12.66 -10.06
N ARG A 290 8.55 12.57 -10.62
CA ARG A 290 9.04 11.39 -11.37
C ARG A 290 9.40 10.22 -10.46
N ALA A 291 9.92 10.48 -9.27
CA ALA A 291 10.32 9.48 -8.27
C ALA A 291 9.16 8.68 -7.67
N ARG A 292 7.91 9.06 -7.95
CA ARG A 292 6.70 8.36 -7.47
C ARG A 292 6.54 6.95 -8.03
N TYR A 293 6.99 6.72 -9.27
CA TYR A 293 6.77 5.45 -9.94
C TYR A 293 7.79 4.41 -9.46
N VAL A 294 7.28 3.35 -8.84
CA VAL A 294 8.07 2.20 -8.40
C VAL A 294 8.69 1.51 -9.62
N GLY A 295 10.02 1.35 -9.63
CA GLY A 295 10.76 0.67 -10.70
C GLY A 295 11.82 1.52 -11.42
N ASN A 296 11.87 2.84 -11.19
CA ASN A 296 12.99 3.69 -11.62
C ASN A 296 13.41 4.62 -10.50
N ASP A 297 14.51 4.27 -9.82
CA ASP A 297 15.03 5.04 -8.68
C ASP A 297 16.06 6.11 -9.08
N ALA A 298 16.45 6.19 -10.37
CA ALA A 298 17.39 7.21 -10.84
C ALA A 298 16.94 8.67 -10.54
N PRO A 299 15.66 9.06 -10.74
CA PRO A 299 15.20 10.40 -10.35
C PRO A 299 15.23 10.64 -8.85
N LEU A 300 15.11 9.58 -8.05
CA LEU A 300 15.12 9.64 -6.60
C LEU A 300 16.55 9.83 -6.08
N GLU A 301 17.53 9.14 -6.66
CA GLU A 301 18.95 9.32 -6.38
C GLU A 301 19.42 10.73 -6.79
N GLU A 302 19.04 11.20 -7.99
CA GLU A 302 19.37 12.55 -8.44
C GLU A 302 18.77 13.62 -7.53
N LEU A 303 17.52 13.41 -7.08
CA LEU A 303 16.86 14.27 -6.12
C LEU A 303 17.61 14.29 -4.78
N TRP A 304 18.02 13.13 -4.27
CA TRP A 304 18.78 13.02 -3.03
C TRP A 304 20.11 13.79 -3.10
N VAL A 305 20.86 13.64 -4.19
CA VAL A 305 22.11 14.38 -4.40
C VAL A 305 21.86 15.89 -4.45
N LEU A 306 20.83 16.33 -5.17
CA LEU A 306 20.44 17.74 -5.23
C LEU A 306 20.05 18.29 -3.85
N MET A 307 19.30 17.53 -3.05
CA MET A 307 18.93 17.92 -1.68
C MET A 307 20.18 18.10 -0.80
N LEU A 308 21.14 17.19 -0.88
CA LEU A 308 22.37 17.26 -0.08
C LEU A 308 23.26 18.46 -0.44
N GLN A 309 23.26 18.90 -1.70
CA GLN A 309 23.99 20.11 -2.13
C GLN A 309 23.51 21.38 -1.42
N HIS A 310 22.23 21.44 -1.06
CA HIS A 310 21.56 22.59 -0.45
C HIS A 310 21.19 22.37 1.03
N ALA A 311 21.60 21.25 1.62
CA ALA A 311 21.22 20.86 2.98
C ALA A 311 21.76 21.79 4.09
N TYR A 312 22.59 22.79 3.76
CA TYR A 312 22.98 23.85 4.68
C TYR A 312 21.85 24.85 4.97
N GLU A 313 20.83 24.91 4.12
CA GLU A 313 19.62 25.72 4.33
C GLU A 313 18.50 24.91 4.97
N GLU A 314 17.81 25.51 5.94
CA GLU A 314 16.79 24.82 6.72
C GLU A 314 15.63 24.21 5.89
N PRO A 315 15.04 24.89 4.88
CA PRO A 315 13.95 24.32 4.09
C PRO A 315 14.38 23.06 3.32
N TRP A 316 15.59 23.09 2.75
CA TRP A 316 16.18 21.97 2.02
C TRP A 316 16.53 20.82 2.96
N ALA A 317 17.11 21.12 4.14
CA ALA A 317 17.41 20.10 5.15
C ALA A 317 16.16 19.36 5.64
N LYS A 318 15.05 20.09 5.88
CA LYS A 318 13.76 19.50 6.25
C LYS A 318 13.20 18.63 5.13
N ALA A 319 13.22 19.11 3.89
CA ALA A 319 12.75 18.36 2.73
C ALA A 319 13.60 17.09 2.49
N ALA A 320 14.92 17.19 2.64
CA ALA A 320 15.85 16.07 2.56
C ALA A 320 15.57 15.03 3.65
N ALA A 321 15.30 15.47 4.88
CA ALA A 321 14.94 14.57 5.98
C ALA A 321 13.61 13.84 5.73
N VAL A 322 12.62 14.51 5.15
CA VAL A 322 11.36 13.86 4.72
C VAL A 322 11.63 12.81 3.64
N LEU A 323 12.49 13.13 2.65
CA LEU A 323 12.88 12.20 1.60
C LEU A 323 13.61 10.98 2.18
N LEU A 324 14.53 11.19 3.12
CA LEU A 324 15.24 10.13 3.83
C LEU A 324 14.25 9.21 4.53
N VAL A 325 13.33 9.74 5.35
CA VAL A 325 12.38 8.90 6.12
C VAL A 325 11.38 8.18 5.22
N SER A 326 10.83 8.87 4.22
CA SER A 326 9.78 8.31 3.35
C SER A 326 10.31 7.28 2.35
N CYS A 327 11.56 7.42 1.91
CA CYS A 327 12.12 6.66 0.80
C CYS A 327 13.38 5.86 1.18
N ILE A 328 13.68 5.64 2.47
CA ILE A 328 14.91 4.94 2.90
C ILE A 328 15.05 3.54 2.29
N GLN A 329 13.95 2.82 2.04
CA GLN A 329 13.95 1.50 1.41
C GLN A 329 14.49 1.51 -0.03
N ARG A 330 14.36 2.65 -0.71
CA ARG A 330 14.68 2.82 -2.14
C ARG A 330 15.96 3.63 -2.36
N LEU A 331 16.48 4.26 -1.32
CA LEU A 331 17.68 5.08 -1.37
C LEU A 331 18.87 4.30 -0.83
N ASP A 332 19.95 4.22 -1.60
CA ASP A 332 21.24 3.73 -1.11
C ASP A 332 21.96 4.87 -0.35
N VAL A 333 21.66 5.00 0.95
CA VAL A 333 22.19 6.10 1.78
C VAL A 333 23.27 5.59 2.73
N ASN A 334 24.47 6.15 2.60
CA ASN A 334 25.47 6.06 3.66
C ASN A 334 25.16 7.07 4.78
N LEU A 335 24.43 6.61 5.81
CA LEU A 335 24.00 7.44 6.94
C LEU A 335 25.16 8.12 7.68
N GLN A 336 26.38 7.56 7.66
CA GLN A 336 27.55 8.16 8.30
C GLN A 336 27.97 9.49 7.67
N MET A 337 27.66 9.68 6.37
CA MET A 337 27.97 10.93 5.65
C MET A 337 26.87 11.98 5.81
N VAL A 338 25.72 11.61 6.38
CA VAL A 338 24.57 12.51 6.59
C VAL A 338 24.81 13.37 7.83
N GLY A 339 24.61 14.68 7.73
CA GLY A 339 24.81 15.60 8.86
C GLY A 339 23.79 15.43 9.99
N ASP A 340 24.18 15.77 11.22
CA ASP A 340 23.36 15.60 12.44
C ASP A 340 22.01 16.34 12.37
N GLN A 341 21.98 17.53 11.76
CA GLN A 341 20.74 18.31 11.64
C GLN A 341 19.68 17.54 10.84
N LEU A 342 20.06 16.96 9.71
CA LEU A 342 19.16 16.21 8.85
C LEU A 342 18.66 14.95 9.56
N LEU A 343 19.55 14.19 10.23
CA LEU A 343 19.14 13.01 11.00
C LEU A 343 18.18 13.37 12.14
N ASN A 344 18.39 14.49 12.84
CA ASN A 344 17.49 14.95 13.89
C ASN A 344 16.13 15.39 13.34
N TYR A 345 16.07 16.04 12.17
CA TYR A 345 14.79 16.31 11.50
C TYR A 345 14.10 15.00 11.10
N GLY A 346 14.85 14.05 10.54
CA GLY A 346 14.33 12.74 10.17
C GLY A 346 13.72 12.02 11.38
N TYR A 347 14.44 11.96 12.49
CA TYR A 347 13.97 11.41 13.75
C TYR A 347 12.67 12.07 14.23
N ARG A 348 12.54 13.40 14.16
CA ARG A 348 11.29 14.09 14.52
C ARG A 348 10.12 13.70 13.61
N TYR A 349 10.37 13.51 12.32
CA TYR A 349 9.34 13.11 11.35
C TYR A 349 8.84 11.67 11.57
N LEU A 350 9.63 10.78 12.20
CA LEU A 350 9.18 9.44 12.56
C LEU A 350 7.91 9.48 13.44
N TYR A 351 7.81 10.43 14.37
CA TYR A 351 6.67 10.56 15.31
C TYR A 351 5.59 11.52 14.84
N SER A 352 5.75 12.15 13.67
CA SER A 352 4.85 13.21 13.19
C SER A 352 4.62 13.08 11.70
N ARG A 353 3.84 12.07 11.31
CA ARG A 353 3.46 11.78 9.92
C ARG A 353 2.85 13.00 9.22
N ASP A 354 1.89 13.66 9.87
CA ASP A 354 1.18 14.81 9.29
C ASP A 354 2.13 15.99 9.02
N VAL A 355 3.11 16.20 9.91
CA VAL A 355 4.12 17.26 9.74
C VAL A 355 5.08 16.91 8.61
N ALA A 356 5.46 15.63 8.48
CA ALA A 356 6.28 15.16 7.35
C ALA A 356 5.54 15.33 6.02
N GLU A 357 4.25 14.98 5.97
CA GLU A 357 3.40 15.14 4.80
C GLU A 357 3.19 16.62 4.42
N SER A 358 2.89 17.48 5.40
CA SER A 358 2.77 18.93 5.16
C SER A 358 4.09 19.49 4.62
N THR A 359 5.21 19.15 5.24
CA THR A 359 6.54 19.59 4.79
C THR A 359 6.82 19.13 3.34
N ALA A 360 6.45 17.88 3.00
CA ALA A 360 6.57 17.37 1.64
C ALA A 360 5.75 18.20 0.66
N LYS A 361 4.47 18.45 0.98
CA LYS A 361 3.54 19.21 0.13
C LYS A 361 3.98 20.66 -0.05
N ASP A 362 4.46 21.30 1.01
CA ASP A 362 4.90 22.69 0.95
C ASP A 362 6.14 22.86 0.06
N PHE A 363 7.09 21.93 0.15
CA PHE A 363 8.35 22.02 -0.60
C PHE A 363 8.23 21.44 -2.02
N PHE A 364 7.83 20.17 -2.13
CA PHE A 364 7.76 19.41 -3.39
C PHE A 364 6.46 19.60 -4.16
N LYS A 365 5.43 20.27 -3.60
CA LYS A 365 4.05 20.28 -4.12
C LYS A 365 3.42 18.88 -4.22
N HIS A 366 4.03 17.89 -3.57
CA HIS A 366 3.69 16.48 -3.62
C HIS A 366 3.93 15.82 -2.27
N ASP A 367 3.24 14.71 -2.01
CA ASP A 367 3.18 14.03 -0.71
C ASP A 367 4.25 12.92 -0.53
N MET A 368 5.15 12.73 -1.51
CA MET A 368 6.23 11.74 -1.48
C MET A 368 5.77 10.31 -1.12
N CYS A 369 4.52 9.95 -1.47
CA CYS A 369 3.90 8.66 -1.12
C CYS A 369 3.72 8.41 0.40
N ILE A 370 3.88 9.43 1.24
CA ILE A 370 3.70 9.33 2.70
C ILE A 370 2.28 8.85 3.06
N PRO A 371 1.18 9.33 2.44
CA PRO A 371 -0.17 8.84 2.75
C PRO A 371 -0.42 7.39 2.34
N ALA A 372 0.28 6.93 1.29
CA ALA A 372 0.12 5.57 0.75
C ALA A 372 0.89 4.50 1.55
N ALA A 373 1.80 4.90 2.44
CA ALA A 373 2.53 3.97 3.30
C ALA A 373 1.57 3.23 4.25
N SER A 374 1.61 1.89 4.21
CA SER A 374 0.81 1.01 5.07
C SER A 374 1.20 1.10 6.54
N THR A 375 2.46 1.38 6.80
CA THR A 375 3.07 1.50 8.12
C THR A 375 3.87 2.80 8.19
N TRP A 376 3.74 3.54 9.29
CA TRP A 376 4.53 4.73 9.54
C TRP A 376 5.05 4.72 10.99
N PRO A 377 6.35 4.96 11.20
CA PRO A 377 7.42 5.04 10.20
C PRO A 377 7.70 3.69 9.50
N PRO A 378 8.36 3.68 8.32
CA PRO A 378 8.91 2.46 7.72
C PRO A 378 9.89 1.73 8.68
N GLU A 379 9.92 0.40 8.63
CA GLU A 379 10.75 -0.41 9.54
C GLU A 379 12.26 -0.15 9.35
N GLU A 380 12.66 0.19 8.13
CA GLU A 380 14.05 0.49 7.73
C GLU A 380 14.56 1.80 8.31
N CYS A 381 13.67 2.69 8.76
CA CYS A 381 14.04 3.89 9.51
C CYS A 381 14.72 3.57 10.85
N ALA A 382 14.67 2.31 11.32
CA ALA A 382 15.47 1.84 12.46
C ALA A 382 16.97 2.12 12.27
N SER A 383 17.46 2.13 11.02
CA SER A 383 18.86 2.47 10.70
C SER A 383 19.21 3.93 11.03
N ILE A 384 18.27 4.87 10.85
CA ILE A 384 18.44 6.29 11.22
C ILE A 384 18.59 6.42 12.73
N VAL A 385 17.71 5.73 13.48
CA VAL A 385 17.74 5.74 14.95
C VAL A 385 19.02 5.08 15.47
N MET A 386 19.46 4.01 14.82
CA MET A 386 20.72 3.33 15.12
C MET A 386 21.92 4.28 14.92
N GLU A 387 22.00 4.99 13.80
CA GLU A 387 23.07 5.96 13.55
C GLU A 387 23.08 7.09 14.58
N LEU A 388 21.90 7.61 14.97
CA LEU A 388 21.80 8.60 16.05
C LEU A 388 22.29 8.05 17.40
N ALA A 389 22.02 6.77 17.70
CA ALA A 389 22.53 6.11 18.91
C ALA A 389 24.06 6.02 18.89
N MET A 390 24.64 5.73 17.72
CA MET A 390 26.10 5.67 17.55
C MET A 390 26.76 7.02 17.81
N ARG A 391 26.14 8.11 17.35
CA ARG A 391 26.62 9.49 17.55
C ARG A 391 26.42 10.03 18.96
N ALA A 392 25.52 9.45 19.74
CA ALA A 392 25.32 9.81 21.15
C ALA A 392 26.45 9.25 22.06
N SER A 393 27.71 9.66 21.83
CA SER A 393 28.87 9.19 22.61
C SER A 393 28.85 9.61 24.07
N ASP A 394 28.30 10.79 24.34
CA ASP A 394 28.46 11.44 25.64
C ASP A 394 27.30 11.14 26.60
N ASP A 395 26.22 10.53 26.09
CA ASP A 395 25.00 10.22 26.83
C ASP A 395 24.61 8.75 26.63
N ASN A 396 25.12 7.90 27.52
CA ASN A 396 24.85 6.46 27.50
C ASN A 396 23.36 6.15 27.70
N LEU A 397 22.63 6.95 28.48
CA LEU A 397 21.21 6.73 28.69
C LEU A 397 20.42 6.99 27.41
N ARG A 398 20.69 8.12 26.74
CA ARG A 398 20.10 8.43 25.43
C ARG A 398 20.45 7.38 24.39
N ARG A 399 21.70 6.91 24.35
CA ARG A 399 22.11 5.82 23.46
C ARG A 399 21.28 4.56 23.70
N ILE A 400 21.12 4.11 24.96
CA ILE A 400 20.32 2.92 25.29
C ILE A 400 18.87 3.08 24.86
N LEU A 401 18.26 4.25 25.11
CA LEU A 401 16.87 4.53 24.71
C LEU A 401 16.70 4.46 23.19
N LEU A 402 17.63 5.04 22.42
CA LEU A 402 17.60 4.99 20.96
C LEU A 402 17.80 3.55 20.43
N LEU A 403 18.66 2.74 21.06
CA LEU A 403 18.83 1.33 20.71
C LEU A 403 17.55 0.52 20.97
N GLU A 404 16.87 0.76 22.10
CA GLU A 404 15.57 0.14 22.41
C GLU A 404 14.51 0.50 21.35
N GLU A 405 14.53 1.74 20.91
CA GLU A 405 13.59 2.26 19.92
C GLU A 405 13.84 1.69 18.52
N ALA A 406 15.10 1.65 18.08
CA ALA A 406 15.48 0.99 16.83
C ALA A 406 15.02 -0.48 16.81
N TYR A 407 15.19 -1.20 17.92
CA TYR A 407 14.69 -2.57 18.06
C TYR A 407 13.16 -2.67 17.93
N LYS A 408 12.41 -1.77 18.58
CA LYS A 408 10.94 -1.75 18.50
C LYS A 408 10.43 -1.50 17.08
N MET A 409 11.16 -0.72 16.28
CA MET A 409 10.78 -0.42 14.89
C MET A 409 10.95 -1.62 13.96
N ASN A 410 12.03 -2.41 14.13
CA ASN A 410 12.27 -3.59 13.30
C ASN A 410 12.81 -4.76 14.12
N PRO A 411 11.94 -5.45 14.89
CA PRO A 411 12.35 -6.56 15.75
C PRO A 411 12.73 -7.80 14.95
N ALA A 412 12.27 -7.93 13.70
CA ALA A 412 12.56 -9.09 12.86
C ALA A 412 13.97 -9.08 12.26
N ASN A 413 14.60 -7.90 12.12
CA ASN A 413 15.91 -7.76 11.49
C ASN A 413 17.03 -8.33 12.37
N ARG A 414 17.60 -9.48 11.94
CA ARG A 414 18.69 -10.16 12.66
C ARG A 414 19.99 -9.37 12.71
N HIS A 415 20.32 -8.62 11.64
CA HIS A 415 21.56 -7.83 11.61
C HIS A 415 21.47 -6.66 12.60
N LEU A 416 20.35 -5.95 12.59
CA LEU A 416 20.09 -4.88 13.56
C LEU A 416 20.19 -5.39 15.01
N ARG A 417 19.58 -6.54 15.32
CA ARG A 417 19.65 -7.15 16.66
C ARG A 417 21.08 -7.52 17.06
N ALA A 418 21.86 -8.08 16.14
CA ALA A 418 23.26 -8.41 16.40
C ALA A 418 24.12 -7.16 16.68
N ASP A 419 23.91 -6.08 15.93
CA ASP A 419 24.63 -4.82 16.14
C ASP A 419 24.23 -4.16 17.47
N ILE A 420 22.93 -4.12 17.79
CA ILE A 420 22.44 -3.62 19.08
C ILE A 420 23.04 -4.44 20.23
N LEU A 421 23.02 -5.77 20.14
CA LEU A 421 23.62 -6.66 21.16
C LEU A 421 25.10 -6.37 21.38
N LYS A 422 25.86 -6.15 20.31
CA LYS A 422 27.28 -5.81 20.39
C LYS A 422 27.51 -4.49 21.14
N HIS A 423 26.68 -3.48 20.90
CA HIS A 423 26.79 -2.19 21.60
C HIS A 423 26.34 -2.26 23.06
N LEU A 424 25.24 -2.95 23.35
CA LEU A 424 24.79 -3.19 24.73
C LEU A 424 25.83 -3.98 25.53
N HIS A 425 26.48 -4.98 24.92
CA HIS A 425 27.59 -5.72 25.55
C HIS A 425 28.73 -4.78 25.96
N GLN A 426 29.15 -3.88 25.08
CA GLN A 426 30.20 -2.90 25.38
C GLN A 426 29.78 -1.94 26.51
N LEU A 427 28.53 -1.47 26.51
CA LEU A 427 28.01 -0.58 27.55
C LEU A 427 27.91 -1.27 28.91
N LEU A 428 27.45 -2.51 28.96
CA LEU A 428 27.39 -3.31 30.21
C LEU A 428 28.78 -3.60 30.79
N LEU A 429 29.80 -3.69 29.94
CA LEU A 429 31.18 -3.83 30.41
C LEU A 429 31.72 -2.52 31.01
N ALA A 430 31.33 -1.37 30.47
CA ALA A 430 31.87 -0.05 30.78
C ALA A 430 31.13 0.71 31.89
N CYS A 431 29.82 0.51 32.07
CA CYS A 431 28.99 1.33 32.97
C CYS A 431 28.74 0.69 34.35
N SER A 432 28.74 1.53 35.39
CA SER A 432 28.25 1.19 36.75
C SER A 432 26.81 1.66 37.03
N GLU A 433 26.32 2.71 36.37
CA GLU A 433 25.07 3.41 36.74
C GLU A 433 23.88 3.19 35.77
N ALA A 434 24.13 2.96 34.47
CA ALA A 434 23.08 2.75 33.46
C ALA A 434 22.72 1.26 33.22
N THR A 435 23.09 0.40 34.16
CA THR A 435 23.05 -1.07 34.01
C THR A 435 21.64 -1.61 33.86
N VAL A 436 20.66 -1.05 34.57
CA VAL A 436 19.31 -1.64 34.67
C VAL A 436 18.59 -1.68 33.32
N VAL A 437 18.44 -0.53 32.64
CA VAL A 437 17.73 -0.46 31.34
C VAL A 437 18.51 -1.20 30.25
N CYS A 438 19.84 -1.10 30.27
CA CYS A 438 20.74 -1.77 29.34
C CYS A 438 20.65 -3.30 29.46
N GLU A 439 20.66 -3.81 30.70
CA GLU A 439 20.58 -5.23 31.03
C GLU A 439 19.25 -5.83 30.57
N ARG A 440 18.13 -5.11 30.76
CA ARG A 440 16.81 -5.54 30.28
C ARG A 440 16.81 -5.90 28.80
N LEU A 441 17.21 -4.93 27.98
CA LEU A 441 17.15 -5.04 26.53
C LEU A 441 18.13 -6.09 26.04
N PHE A 442 19.31 -6.16 26.65
CA PHE A 442 20.33 -7.15 26.35
C PHE A 442 19.83 -8.58 26.59
N LEU A 443 19.25 -8.86 27.77
CA LEU A 443 18.73 -10.19 28.10
C LEU A 443 17.58 -10.59 27.17
N LYS A 444 16.66 -9.66 26.87
CA LYS A 444 15.56 -9.90 25.93
C LYS A 444 16.07 -10.28 24.54
N LEU A 445 17.01 -9.51 23.99
CA LEU A 445 17.57 -9.78 22.67
C LEU A 445 18.31 -11.12 22.60
N LEU A 446 19.09 -11.47 23.63
CA LEU A 446 19.76 -12.77 23.71
C LEU A 446 18.76 -13.92 23.70
N CYS A 447 17.63 -13.79 24.39
CA CYS A 447 16.59 -14.81 24.42
C CYS A 447 15.93 -15.03 23.06
N VAL A 448 15.59 -13.95 22.35
CA VAL A 448 14.96 -14.04 21.02
C VAL A 448 15.87 -14.76 20.03
N ASP A 449 17.18 -14.48 20.05
CA ASP A 449 18.15 -15.16 19.17
C ASP A 449 18.72 -16.46 19.75
N LYS A 450 18.31 -16.86 20.96
CA LYS A 450 18.82 -18.01 21.71
C LYS A 450 20.35 -18.06 21.76
N GLN A 451 20.97 -16.90 22.00
CA GLN A 451 22.43 -16.79 22.13
C GLN A 451 22.89 -17.07 23.56
N GLU A 452 24.13 -17.53 23.70
CA GLU A 452 24.77 -17.74 25.00
C GLU A 452 25.19 -16.39 25.61
N ILE A 453 25.00 -16.27 26.93
CA ILE A 453 25.47 -15.10 27.68
C ILE A 453 27.00 -15.15 27.75
N PRO A 454 27.71 -14.10 27.29
CA PRO A 454 29.17 -14.06 27.40
C PRO A 454 29.64 -14.24 28.85
N GLU A 455 30.59 -15.16 29.09
CA GLU A 455 31.02 -15.54 30.45
C GLU A 455 31.51 -14.35 31.29
N ASN A 456 32.13 -13.36 30.64
CA ASN A 456 32.64 -12.14 31.26
C ASN A 456 31.54 -11.21 31.81
N LEU A 457 30.30 -11.33 31.33
CA LEU A 457 29.17 -10.52 31.78
C LEU A 457 28.41 -11.16 32.94
N ILE A 458 28.38 -12.49 33.06
CA ILE A 458 27.60 -13.21 34.07
C ILE A 458 27.79 -12.65 35.51
N PRO A 459 29.01 -12.30 35.96
CA PRO A 459 29.22 -11.74 37.29
C PRO A 459 28.69 -10.29 37.47
N LYS A 460 28.52 -9.55 36.38
CA LYS A 460 28.14 -8.11 36.39
C LYS A 460 26.62 -7.88 36.31
N LEU A 461 25.85 -8.89 35.93
CA LEU A 461 24.39 -8.79 35.79
C LEU A 461 23.72 -8.56 37.16
N THR A 462 22.81 -7.59 37.26
CA THR A 462 22.07 -7.28 38.48
C THR A 462 20.87 -8.21 38.68
N LEU A 463 20.24 -8.66 37.60
CA LEU A 463 19.09 -9.58 37.55
C LEU A 463 17.91 -9.13 38.43
N SER A 464 17.66 -7.82 38.57
CA SER A 464 16.60 -7.34 39.46
C SER A 464 15.21 -7.80 39.01
N ASN A 465 14.30 -8.01 39.96
CA ASN A 465 12.96 -8.56 39.69
C ASN A 465 12.16 -7.74 38.66
N ASP A 466 12.35 -6.43 38.62
CA ASP A 466 11.68 -5.55 37.66
C ASP A 466 12.12 -5.82 36.22
N GLN A 467 13.36 -6.28 36.00
CA GLN A 467 13.86 -6.63 34.66
C GLN A 467 13.24 -7.92 34.12
N LEU A 468 12.74 -8.77 35.03
CA LEU A 468 12.32 -10.14 34.74
C LEU A 468 10.82 -10.26 34.49
N GLN A 469 10.02 -9.24 34.83
CA GLN A 469 8.56 -9.30 34.70
C GLN A 469 8.07 -9.38 33.24
N GLU A 470 8.83 -8.82 32.29
CA GLU A 470 8.47 -8.80 30.86
C GLU A 470 8.93 -10.06 30.10
N LEU A 471 9.73 -10.93 30.71
CA LEU A 471 10.22 -12.15 30.10
C LEU A 471 9.21 -13.27 30.25
N SER A 472 9.05 -14.06 29.20
CA SER A 472 8.20 -15.26 29.22
C SER A 472 8.84 -16.39 30.05
N ALA A 473 8.02 -17.36 30.43
CA ALA A 473 8.47 -18.50 31.22
C ALA A 473 9.61 -19.27 30.53
N ASP A 474 9.53 -19.45 29.19
CA ASP A 474 10.57 -20.14 28.41
C ASP A 474 11.88 -19.33 28.37
N GLU A 475 11.81 -17.99 28.28
CA GLU A 475 12.99 -17.12 28.30
C GLU A 475 13.67 -17.11 29.68
N LEU A 476 12.88 -17.06 30.76
CA LEU A 476 13.39 -17.15 32.13
C LEU A 476 14.06 -18.50 32.42
N LEU A 477 13.48 -19.59 31.92
CA LEU A 477 14.08 -20.93 32.02
C LEU A 477 15.43 -20.98 31.29
N PHE A 478 15.48 -20.48 30.06
CA PHE A 478 16.70 -20.41 29.25
C PHE A 478 17.82 -19.60 29.93
N LEU A 479 17.51 -18.41 30.45
CA LEU A 479 18.47 -17.59 31.17
C LEU A 479 18.90 -18.23 32.49
N GLY A 480 17.96 -18.80 33.23
CA GLY A 480 18.22 -19.43 34.52
C GLY A 480 19.18 -20.61 34.44
N GLU A 481 19.08 -21.42 33.37
CA GLU A 481 19.99 -22.54 33.13
C GLU A 481 21.42 -22.09 32.81
N GLN A 482 21.58 -21.05 31.99
CA GLN A 482 22.91 -20.52 31.65
C GLN A 482 23.58 -19.85 32.85
N ILE A 483 22.84 -18.99 33.56
CA ILE A 483 23.35 -18.25 34.73
C ILE A 483 23.64 -19.22 35.87
N GLY A 484 22.79 -20.24 36.06
CA GLY A 484 22.89 -21.23 37.12
C GLY A 484 24.21 -22.02 37.12
N MET A 485 24.88 -22.16 35.97
CA MET A 485 26.18 -22.82 35.87
C MET A 485 27.30 -22.09 36.65
N LYS A 486 27.19 -20.77 36.81
CA LYS A 486 28.18 -19.93 37.53
C LYS A 486 27.60 -19.28 38.79
N ARG A 487 26.31 -18.90 38.78
CA ARG A 487 25.56 -18.25 39.86
C ARG A 487 24.32 -19.10 40.20
N GLN A 488 24.54 -20.19 40.95
CA GLN A 488 23.52 -21.19 41.27
C GLN A 488 22.24 -20.59 41.89
N ALA A 489 22.39 -19.71 42.90
CA ALA A 489 21.25 -19.10 43.58
C ALA A 489 20.39 -18.20 42.66
N ASP A 490 21.03 -17.37 41.81
CA ASP A 490 20.30 -16.51 40.87
C ASP A 490 19.67 -17.33 39.73
N GLY A 491 20.37 -18.34 39.21
CA GLY A 491 19.84 -19.26 38.21
C GLY A 491 18.61 -20.00 38.74
N SER A 492 18.70 -20.58 39.95
CA SER A 492 17.56 -21.22 40.62
C SER A 492 16.40 -20.25 40.83
N ARG A 493 16.65 -19.00 41.24
CA ARG A 493 15.60 -17.96 41.38
C ARG A 493 14.85 -17.72 40.07
N LEU A 494 15.57 -17.59 38.95
CA LEU A 494 14.98 -17.39 37.63
C LEU A 494 14.12 -18.57 37.19
N VAL A 495 14.61 -19.80 37.40
CA VAL A 495 13.88 -21.02 37.03
C VAL A 495 12.64 -21.22 37.91
N VAL A 496 12.71 -20.90 39.21
CA VAL A 496 11.51 -20.88 40.08
C VAL A 496 10.46 -19.92 39.52
N LYS A 497 10.89 -18.73 39.06
CA LYS A 497 9.96 -17.76 38.49
C LYS A 497 9.31 -18.26 37.20
N ALA A 498 10.07 -18.94 36.35
CA ALA A 498 9.53 -19.63 35.19
C ALA A 498 8.49 -20.71 35.59
N ALA A 499 8.79 -21.50 36.62
CA ALA A 499 7.91 -22.55 37.13
C ALA A 499 6.56 -21.99 37.63
N GLU A 500 6.58 -20.87 38.35
CA GLU A 500 5.38 -20.15 38.76
C GLU A 500 4.55 -19.69 37.56
N LEU A 501 5.18 -19.11 36.54
CA LEU A 501 4.50 -18.67 35.32
C LEU A 501 3.91 -19.84 34.51
N PHE A 502 4.60 -20.98 34.42
CA PHE A 502 4.01 -22.17 33.81
C PHE A 502 2.78 -22.67 34.57
N SER A 503 2.77 -22.55 35.90
CA SER A 503 1.63 -22.90 36.74
C SER A 503 0.44 -21.97 36.47
N THR A 504 0.67 -20.66 36.39
CA THR A 504 -0.40 -19.68 36.08
C THR A 504 -0.95 -19.85 34.66
N MET A 505 -0.13 -20.30 33.71
CA MET A 505 -0.57 -20.65 32.34
C MET A 505 -1.30 -22.00 32.24
N GLY A 506 -1.42 -22.77 33.33
CA GLY A 506 -2.08 -24.08 33.36
C GLY A 506 -1.23 -25.23 32.80
N SER A 507 0.05 -25.01 32.53
CA SER A 507 0.98 -26.02 32.04
C SER A 507 1.69 -26.72 33.21
N GLU A 508 0.95 -27.56 33.94
CA GLU A 508 1.46 -28.24 35.14
C GLU A 508 2.74 -29.05 34.90
N GLU A 509 2.85 -29.76 33.78
CA GLU A 509 4.01 -30.62 33.48
C GLU A 509 5.30 -29.82 33.32
N ARG A 510 5.25 -28.69 32.60
CA ARG A 510 6.38 -27.76 32.47
C ARG A 510 6.72 -27.08 33.79
N SER A 511 5.71 -26.73 34.59
CA SER A 511 5.91 -26.17 35.92
C SER A 511 6.67 -27.17 36.82
N GLN A 512 6.26 -28.45 36.78
CA GLN A 512 6.92 -29.54 37.50
C GLN A 512 8.38 -29.71 37.12
N GLU A 513 8.64 -29.77 35.82
CA GLU A 513 9.99 -29.90 35.29
C GLU A 513 10.86 -28.70 35.67
N ALA A 514 10.32 -27.47 35.57
CA ALA A 514 11.04 -26.27 35.98
C ALA A 514 11.38 -26.26 37.48
N PHE A 515 10.45 -26.66 38.38
CA PHE A 515 10.77 -26.78 39.81
C PHE A 515 11.87 -27.82 40.09
N LEU A 516 11.89 -28.95 39.37
CA LEU A 516 12.96 -29.95 39.48
C LEU A 516 14.30 -29.38 39.01
N ARG A 517 14.32 -28.65 37.89
CA ARG A 517 15.53 -27.99 37.37
C ARG A 517 16.03 -26.91 38.34
N ALA A 518 15.14 -26.09 38.90
CA ALA A 518 15.48 -25.08 39.90
C ALA A 518 16.13 -25.68 41.15
N PHE A 519 15.60 -26.80 41.65
CA PHE A 519 16.16 -27.51 42.80
C PHE A 519 17.50 -28.17 42.47
N SER A 520 17.67 -28.66 41.24
CA SER A 520 18.93 -29.22 40.77
C SER A 520 20.04 -28.17 40.66
N LEU A 521 19.68 -26.91 40.34
CA LEU A 521 20.61 -25.78 40.31
C LEU A 521 21.02 -25.32 41.72
N ASP A 522 20.06 -25.18 42.64
CA ASP A 522 20.32 -24.83 44.04
C ASP A 522 19.36 -25.59 44.98
N PRO A 523 19.84 -26.66 45.63
CA PRO A 523 19.05 -27.43 46.58
C PRO A 523 18.67 -26.66 47.86
N HIS A 524 19.33 -25.53 48.14
CA HIS A 524 19.11 -24.75 49.36
C HIS A 524 18.03 -23.67 49.17
N ASN A 525 17.51 -23.52 47.94
CA ASN A 525 16.45 -22.58 47.64
C ASN A 525 15.10 -23.08 48.22
N ALA A 526 14.61 -22.37 49.24
CA ALA A 526 13.34 -22.67 49.92
C ALA A 526 12.13 -22.66 48.96
N TYR A 527 12.13 -21.82 47.93
CA TYR A 527 11.02 -21.73 46.98
C TYR A 527 11.01 -22.91 45.99
N ALA A 528 12.19 -23.37 45.56
CA ALA A 528 12.31 -24.55 44.71
C ALA A 528 11.87 -25.82 45.47
N SER A 529 12.30 -25.94 46.72
CA SER A 529 11.91 -27.06 47.59
C SER A 529 10.42 -27.05 47.96
N ASP A 530 9.85 -25.89 48.30
CA ASP A 530 8.40 -25.76 48.57
C ASP A 530 7.57 -26.11 47.33
N GLY A 531 7.97 -25.60 46.15
CA GLY A 531 7.35 -25.97 44.88
C GLY A 531 7.32 -27.49 44.65
N LEU A 532 8.43 -28.19 44.89
CA LEU A 532 8.48 -29.65 44.80
C LEU A 532 7.57 -30.37 45.82
N ILE A 533 7.51 -29.88 47.05
CA ILE A 533 6.62 -30.46 48.08
C ILE A 533 5.15 -30.31 47.65
N GLN A 534 4.76 -29.12 47.16
CA GLN A 534 3.41 -28.88 46.65
C GLN A 534 3.07 -29.81 45.48
N LEU A 535 4.02 -30.06 44.58
CA LEU A 535 3.84 -31.01 43.48
C LEU A 535 3.64 -32.44 43.97
N VAL A 536 4.42 -32.90 44.95
CA VAL A 536 4.26 -34.24 45.54
C VAL A 536 2.90 -34.40 46.19
N VAL A 537 2.43 -33.37 46.91
CA VAL A 537 1.09 -33.36 47.54
C VAL A 537 -0.01 -33.41 46.48
N ALA A 538 0.10 -32.60 45.42
CA ALA A 538 -0.85 -32.59 44.31
C ALA A 538 -0.91 -33.94 43.59
N MET A 539 0.25 -34.55 43.30
CA MET A 539 0.36 -35.88 42.69
C MET A 539 -0.27 -36.96 43.56
N LYS A 540 -0.08 -36.90 44.88
CA LYS A 540 -0.73 -37.82 45.82
C LYS A 540 -2.26 -37.68 45.81
N GLY A 541 -2.76 -36.45 45.70
CA GLY A 541 -4.19 -36.17 45.53
C GLY A 541 -4.76 -36.77 44.23
N LYS A 542 -4.06 -36.57 43.10
CA LYS A 542 -4.45 -37.16 41.80
C LYS A 542 -4.40 -38.68 41.79
N ASN A 543 -3.46 -39.30 42.48
CA ASN A 543 -3.41 -40.76 42.61
C ASN A 543 -4.63 -41.30 43.38
N LYS A 544 -5.05 -40.61 44.45
CA LYS A 544 -6.26 -40.99 45.19
C LYS A 544 -7.51 -40.93 44.32
N THR A 545 -7.70 -39.86 43.54
CA THR A 545 -8.86 -39.75 42.65
C THR A 545 -8.81 -40.78 41.52
N LEU A 546 -7.63 -41.10 41.00
CA LEU A 546 -7.45 -42.18 40.02
C LEU A 546 -7.85 -43.54 40.59
N GLU A 547 -7.47 -43.86 41.83
CA GLU A 547 -7.89 -45.08 42.51
C GLU A 547 -9.41 -45.13 42.72
N GLU A 548 -10.03 -44.02 43.16
CA GLU A 548 -11.48 -43.91 43.30
C GLU A 548 -12.21 -44.13 41.96
N MET A 549 -11.69 -43.56 40.87
CA MET A 549 -12.26 -43.74 39.52
C MET A 549 -12.08 -45.17 39.01
N LYS A 550 -10.93 -45.82 39.27
CA LYS A 550 -10.73 -47.24 38.95
C LYS A 550 -11.74 -48.13 39.69
N GLN A 551 -12.00 -47.83 40.96
CA GLN A 551 -12.98 -48.58 41.74
C GLN A 551 -14.42 -48.35 41.28
N LYS A 552 -14.76 -47.12 40.86
CA LYS A 552 -16.05 -46.82 40.22
C LYS A 552 -16.21 -47.54 38.89
N ASN A 553 -15.18 -47.59 38.05
CA ASN A 553 -15.23 -48.35 36.79
C ASN A 553 -15.42 -49.85 37.05
N LYS A 554 -14.67 -50.42 38.00
CA LYS A 554 -14.84 -51.83 38.37
C LYS A 554 -16.27 -52.15 38.85
N THR A 555 -16.85 -51.29 39.68
CA THR A 555 -18.24 -51.47 40.14
C THR A 555 -19.27 -51.27 39.03
N LEU A 556 -19.00 -50.41 38.04
CA LEU A 556 -19.84 -50.28 36.85
C LEU A 556 -19.75 -51.51 35.96
N GLU A 557 -18.55 -52.06 35.75
CA GLU A 557 -18.32 -53.29 34.99
C GLU A 557 -19.08 -54.47 35.64
N GLU A 558 -19.00 -54.63 36.97
CA GLU A 558 -19.75 -55.65 37.72
C GLU A 558 -21.27 -55.47 37.57
N LYS A 559 -21.77 -54.23 37.59
CA LYS A 559 -23.20 -53.94 37.38
C LYS A 559 -23.65 -54.26 35.96
N CYS A 560 -22.83 -53.95 34.95
CA CYS A 560 -23.13 -54.29 33.56
C CYS A 560 -23.19 -55.80 33.34
N ALA A 561 -22.22 -56.56 33.89
CA ALA A 561 -22.21 -58.02 33.80
C ALA A 561 -23.47 -58.65 34.43
N LEU A 562 -23.91 -58.13 35.58
CA LEU A 562 -25.11 -58.63 36.27
C LEU A 562 -26.42 -58.30 35.55
N LEU A 563 -26.43 -57.23 34.73
CA LEU A 563 -27.57 -56.89 33.87
C LEU A 563 -27.61 -57.75 32.61
N GLU A 564 -26.45 -58.16 32.08
CA GLU A 564 -26.38 -59.07 30.93
C GLU A 564 -26.88 -60.49 31.29
N GLU A 565 -26.58 -60.96 32.50
CA GLU A 565 -26.99 -62.28 33.01
C GLU A 565 -28.51 -62.43 33.21
N LYS A 566 -29.24 -61.32 33.41
CA LYS A 566 -30.71 -61.31 33.64
C LYS A 566 -31.56 -61.24 32.37
N SER A 567 -31.00 -61.53 31.19
CA SER A 567 -31.73 -61.51 29.92
C SER A 567 -32.23 -62.89 29.49
N CYS A 568 -33.53 -63.03 29.18
CA CYS A 568 -34.15 -64.31 28.80
C CYS A 568 -34.41 -64.37 27.27
N GLN A 569 -34.05 -65.48 26.62
CA GLN A 569 -34.41 -65.81 25.22
C GLN A 569 -35.48 -66.92 25.20
N MET A 570 -36.54 -66.77 24.39
CA MET A 570 -37.67 -67.71 24.33
C MET A 570 -38.23 -67.86 22.90
N SER A 571 -38.89 -69.00 22.58
CA SER A 571 -39.50 -69.27 21.26
C SER A 571 -40.94 -69.81 21.37
N PHE A 572 -41.83 -69.37 20.49
CA PHE A 572 -43.24 -69.77 20.36
C PHE A 572 -43.56 -70.17 18.91
N THR A 573 -44.35 -71.23 18.69
CA THR A 573 -44.71 -71.73 17.35
C THR A 573 -46.23 -71.87 17.22
N TRP A 574 -46.81 -71.38 16.13
CA TRP A 574 -48.23 -71.50 15.80
C TRP A 574 -48.42 -72.34 14.53
N ASP A 575 -49.02 -73.52 14.69
CA ASP A 575 -49.41 -74.41 13.60
C ASP A 575 -50.76 -74.00 13.01
N LEU A 576 -50.79 -73.77 11.70
CA LEU A 576 -51.94 -73.33 10.90
C LEU A 576 -52.40 -74.41 9.92
N SER A 577 -51.84 -75.62 10.00
CA SER A 577 -52.08 -76.72 9.06
C SER A 577 -53.55 -77.11 8.89
N ASP A 578 -54.35 -76.98 9.97
CA ASP A 578 -55.75 -77.39 10.01
C ASP A 578 -56.74 -76.25 9.66
N CYS A 579 -56.25 -75.06 9.31
CA CYS A 579 -57.09 -73.92 8.96
C CYS A 579 -57.48 -73.93 7.48
N ASP A 580 -58.78 -74.04 7.17
CA ASP A 580 -59.28 -73.89 5.80
C ASP A 580 -59.43 -72.41 5.42
N PHE A 581 -58.38 -71.88 4.80
CA PHE A 581 -58.32 -70.49 4.37
C PHE A 581 -59.28 -70.14 3.23
N THR A 582 -59.91 -71.12 2.56
CA THR A 582 -60.80 -70.86 1.42
C THR A 582 -62.20 -70.37 1.83
N ALA A 583 -62.59 -70.58 3.09
CA ALA A 583 -63.90 -70.19 3.62
C ALA A 583 -63.99 -68.73 4.11
N PHE A 584 -62.85 -68.04 4.26
CA PHE A 584 -62.79 -66.69 4.84
C PHE A 584 -63.16 -65.61 3.83
N LYS A 585 -63.71 -64.48 4.32
CA LYS A 585 -63.93 -63.26 3.53
C LYS A 585 -63.08 -62.10 4.03
N ALA A 586 -62.90 -61.09 3.17
CA ALA A 586 -62.18 -59.86 3.55
C ALA A 586 -62.82 -59.22 4.80
N GLY A 587 -62.00 -58.96 5.82
CA GLY A 587 -62.40 -58.47 7.14
C GLY A 587 -62.46 -59.53 8.25
N GLU A 588 -62.49 -60.82 7.91
CA GLU A 588 -62.51 -61.90 8.91
C GLU A 588 -61.09 -62.27 9.37
N LYS A 589 -60.97 -62.62 10.66
CA LYS A 589 -59.68 -62.85 11.34
C LYS A 589 -59.63 -64.17 12.09
N HIS A 590 -58.45 -64.75 12.17
CA HIS A 590 -58.16 -65.95 12.95
C HIS A 590 -57.09 -65.65 13.99
N THR A 591 -57.30 -66.02 15.25
CA THR A 591 -56.38 -65.70 16.36
C THR A 591 -55.82 -66.98 16.98
N SER A 592 -54.52 -66.99 17.26
CA SER A 592 -53.87 -68.07 18.02
C SER A 592 -54.36 -68.08 19.46
N ASN A 593 -54.17 -69.21 20.15
CA ASN A 593 -54.34 -69.25 21.59
C ASN A 593 -53.31 -68.34 22.26
N PRO A 594 -53.70 -67.55 23.29
CA PRO A 594 -52.77 -66.75 24.04
C PRO A 594 -51.84 -67.63 24.86
N LEU A 595 -50.53 -67.40 24.73
CA LEU A 595 -49.51 -68.06 25.52
C LEU A 595 -49.17 -67.16 26.72
N PRO A 596 -49.49 -67.57 27.96
CA PRO A 596 -49.14 -66.80 29.13
C PRO A 596 -47.66 -66.97 29.50
N LEU A 597 -46.91 -65.87 29.51
CA LEU A 597 -45.52 -65.81 29.98
C LEU A 597 -45.52 -65.41 31.47
N SER A 598 -45.86 -66.36 32.32
CA SER A 598 -46.09 -66.16 33.76
C SER A 598 -44.90 -65.59 34.55
N GLN A 599 -43.66 -65.74 34.07
CA GLN A 599 -42.45 -65.17 34.73
C GLN A 599 -42.25 -63.66 34.48
N LEU A 600 -42.89 -63.10 33.45
CA LEU A 600 -42.77 -61.69 33.07
C LEU A 600 -44.11 -60.95 33.06
N GLY A 601 -45.22 -61.64 33.32
CA GLY A 601 -46.58 -61.05 33.35
C GLY A 601 -47.05 -60.56 31.97
N ILE A 602 -46.67 -61.27 30.90
CA ILE A 602 -46.99 -60.91 29.51
C ILE A 602 -47.77 -62.05 28.86
N ASN A 603 -48.90 -61.76 28.22
CA ASN A 603 -49.64 -62.73 27.40
C ASN A 603 -49.44 -62.39 25.92
N VAL A 604 -49.09 -63.37 25.10
CA VAL A 604 -48.75 -63.17 23.68
C VAL A 604 -49.65 -64.02 22.79
N TRP A 605 -50.19 -63.43 21.73
CA TRP A 605 -50.90 -64.17 20.67
C TRP A 605 -50.76 -63.51 19.32
N LEU A 606 -51.05 -64.29 18.27
CA LEU A 606 -51.02 -63.85 16.88
C LEU A 606 -52.45 -63.75 16.32
N THR A 607 -52.69 -62.79 15.44
CA THR A 607 -53.94 -62.63 14.69
C THR A 607 -53.64 -62.59 13.21
N LEU A 608 -54.28 -63.44 12.39
CA LEU A 608 -54.11 -63.50 10.93
C LEU A 608 -55.40 -63.04 10.23
N TYR A 609 -55.25 -62.22 9.18
CA TYR A 609 -56.31 -61.75 8.28
C TYR A 609 -56.05 -62.30 6.86
N PRO A 610 -56.58 -63.49 6.50
CA PRO A 610 -56.21 -64.19 5.27
C PRO A 610 -56.49 -63.39 3.98
N PHE A 611 -57.60 -62.65 3.94
CA PHE A 611 -58.02 -61.84 2.78
C PHE A 611 -57.97 -60.33 3.01
N GLY A 612 -57.24 -59.88 4.04
CA GLY A 612 -57.08 -58.47 4.37
C GLY A 612 -58.25 -57.87 5.15
N GLU A 613 -58.03 -56.71 5.77
CA GLU A 613 -58.99 -56.06 6.67
C GLU A 613 -59.91 -55.09 5.90
N THR A 614 -61.17 -54.90 6.34
CA THR A 614 -62.11 -53.97 5.68
C THR A 614 -61.92 -52.54 6.17
N GLY A 615 -61.53 -51.61 5.28
CA GLY A 615 -61.32 -50.18 5.57
C GLY A 615 -60.26 -49.54 4.67
N ALA A 616 -59.73 -48.36 5.03
CA ALA A 616 -58.71 -47.62 4.24
C ALA A 616 -57.35 -48.36 4.05
N LEU A 617 -57.25 -49.60 4.52
CA LEU A 617 -56.10 -50.52 4.41
C LEU A 617 -56.46 -51.86 3.73
N ALA A 618 -57.49 -51.86 2.87
CA ALA A 618 -58.03 -53.04 2.19
C ALA A 618 -57.10 -53.72 1.15
N SER A 619 -55.80 -53.43 1.12
CA SER A 619 -54.90 -53.90 0.06
C SER A 619 -53.85 -54.95 0.47
N LEU A 620 -53.89 -55.50 1.69
CA LEU A 620 -52.90 -56.49 2.14
C LEU A 620 -53.56 -57.80 2.60
N ALA A 621 -53.84 -58.69 1.64
CA ALA A 621 -54.22 -60.07 1.92
C ALA A 621 -53.07 -60.84 2.59
N GLY A 622 -53.36 -61.67 3.59
CA GLY A 622 -52.38 -62.46 4.32
C GLY A 622 -51.69 -61.76 5.49
N LYS A 623 -52.18 -60.61 5.97
CA LYS A 623 -51.56 -59.89 7.09
C LYS A 623 -51.71 -60.65 8.42
N ALA A 624 -50.61 -60.93 9.12
CA ALA A 624 -50.59 -61.37 10.51
C ALA A 624 -50.05 -60.27 11.43
N SER A 625 -50.67 -60.13 12.59
CA SER A 625 -50.35 -59.15 13.62
C SER A 625 -50.01 -59.86 14.93
N LEU A 626 -48.93 -59.43 15.59
CA LEU A 626 -48.58 -59.88 16.94
C LEU A 626 -49.16 -58.94 17.98
N HIS A 627 -49.86 -59.51 18.96
CA HIS A 627 -50.39 -58.76 20.09
C HIS A 627 -49.76 -59.23 21.40
N LEU A 628 -49.43 -58.24 22.22
CA LEU A 628 -48.97 -58.43 23.59
C LEU A 628 -49.97 -57.78 24.54
N ASP A 629 -50.28 -58.49 25.61
CA ASP A 629 -51.00 -57.95 26.76
C ASP A 629 -50.04 -57.94 27.95
N LEU A 630 -49.74 -56.73 28.44
CA LEU A 630 -48.83 -56.52 29.55
C LEU A 630 -49.66 -56.32 30.83
N GLU A 631 -49.53 -57.24 31.79
CA GLU A 631 -50.28 -57.14 33.04
C GLU A 631 -49.70 -56.03 33.95
N THR A 632 -48.37 -55.81 33.98
CA THR A 632 -47.75 -54.62 34.61
C THR A 632 -46.32 -54.32 34.08
N GLY A 633 -46.01 -53.04 33.80
CA GLY A 633 -44.64 -52.51 33.61
C GLY A 633 -44.14 -52.33 32.16
N ALA A 634 -43.09 -51.52 32.00
CA ALA A 634 -42.43 -51.27 30.72
C ALA A 634 -41.35 -52.32 30.44
N VAL A 635 -41.37 -52.93 29.26
CA VAL A 635 -40.46 -54.02 28.88
C VAL A 635 -39.75 -53.66 27.58
N LYS A 636 -38.45 -53.96 27.50
CA LYS A 636 -37.70 -53.90 26.24
C LYS A 636 -37.69 -55.27 25.59
N LEU A 637 -38.31 -55.35 24.42
CA LEU A 637 -38.47 -56.58 23.67
C LEU A 637 -37.64 -56.50 22.39
N LYS A 638 -36.92 -57.58 22.09
CA LYS A 638 -36.36 -57.85 20.78
C LYS A 638 -37.03 -59.11 20.25
N ILE A 639 -37.77 -59.01 19.15
CA ILE A 639 -38.56 -60.12 18.61
C ILE A 639 -38.03 -60.45 17.21
N GLU A 640 -37.76 -61.73 16.96
CA GLU A 640 -37.33 -62.30 15.68
C GLU A 640 -38.35 -63.36 15.24
N MET A 641 -39.07 -63.14 14.13
CA MET A 641 -40.06 -64.10 13.62
C MET A 641 -39.56 -64.85 12.39
N GLN A 642 -39.98 -66.11 12.26
CA GLN A 642 -39.61 -67.02 11.17
C GLN A 642 -40.85 -67.76 10.64
N THR A 643 -41.02 -67.85 9.32
CA THR A 643 -42.09 -68.64 8.68
C THR A 643 -41.49 -69.89 8.04
N LEU A 644 -42.15 -71.05 8.19
CA LEU A 644 -41.64 -72.33 7.70
C LEU A 644 -42.60 -72.92 6.64
N GLU A 645 -42.16 -72.96 5.37
CA GLU A 645 -42.86 -73.67 4.29
C GLU A 645 -42.31 -75.10 4.13
N LYS A 646 -43.16 -76.13 4.27
CA LYS A 646 -42.81 -77.50 3.84
C LYS A 646 -42.95 -77.61 2.31
N ARG A 647 -41.87 -77.36 1.56
CA ARG A 647 -41.74 -77.80 0.16
C ARG A 647 -40.95 -79.11 0.10
N ASN A 648 -41.42 -80.01 -0.76
CA ASN A 648 -41.00 -81.41 -0.90
C ASN A 648 -39.49 -81.66 -0.72
N HIS A 649 -39.17 -82.60 0.19
CA HIS A 649 -37.92 -83.37 0.36
C HIS A 649 -36.62 -82.77 -0.24
N ALA A 650 -35.95 -81.90 0.52
CA ALA A 650 -34.50 -81.82 0.78
C ALA A 650 -34.12 -80.36 1.14
N GLU A 651 -33.45 -80.20 2.29
CA GLU A 651 -32.85 -78.96 2.82
C GLU A 651 -33.76 -77.71 2.97
N LEU A 652 -34.06 -77.37 4.24
CA LEU A 652 -34.69 -76.11 4.65
C LEU A 652 -33.75 -74.94 4.32
N GLN A 653 -33.99 -74.26 3.21
CA GLN A 653 -33.27 -73.01 2.89
C GLN A 653 -33.95 -71.80 3.51
N TRP A 654 -33.08 -71.01 4.14
CA TRP A 654 -33.31 -69.84 4.95
C TRP A 654 -33.65 -68.61 4.11
N ASN A 655 -34.77 -67.94 4.42
CA ASN A 655 -35.10 -66.57 3.96
C ASN A 655 -35.48 -65.76 5.20
N GLY A 656 -34.48 -65.21 5.90
CA GLY A 656 -34.68 -64.37 7.08
C GLY A 656 -34.20 -62.96 6.83
N ASP A 657 -35.13 -62.01 6.80
CA ASP A 657 -34.83 -60.59 6.75
C ASP A 657 -34.76 -60.02 8.18
N TYR A 658 -33.62 -59.40 8.51
CA TYR A 658 -33.28 -58.96 9.86
C TYR A 658 -33.90 -57.60 10.20
N ALA A 659 -34.84 -57.56 11.15
CA ALA A 659 -35.27 -56.33 11.82
C ALA A 659 -34.63 -56.23 13.22
N ASN A 660 -33.63 -55.36 13.38
CA ASN A 660 -32.98 -55.07 14.67
C ASN A 660 -33.49 -53.72 15.19
N GLU A 661 -34.51 -53.69 16.03
CA GLU A 661 -34.94 -52.45 16.68
C GLU A 661 -35.25 -52.65 18.17
N SER A 662 -34.76 -51.72 18.99
CA SER A 662 -34.95 -51.69 20.45
C SER A 662 -35.71 -50.42 20.83
N TYR A 663 -36.94 -50.56 21.34
CA TYR A 663 -37.80 -49.42 21.63
C TYR A 663 -37.86 -49.11 23.14
N LYS A 664 -37.68 -47.84 23.52
CA LYS A 664 -38.00 -47.31 24.87
C LYS A 664 -39.33 -46.59 24.79
N LEU A 665 -40.31 -46.96 25.62
CA LEU A 665 -41.50 -46.12 25.83
C LEU A 665 -41.12 -44.89 26.67
N PRO A 666 -41.53 -43.67 26.27
CA PRO A 666 -41.33 -42.47 27.08
C PRO A 666 -42.33 -42.42 28.24
N ASP A 667 -41.87 -41.99 29.43
CA ASP A 667 -42.73 -41.72 30.58
C ASP A 667 -43.59 -40.45 30.36
N PRO A 668 -44.78 -40.36 31.00
CA PRO A 668 -45.81 -39.40 30.66
C PRO A 668 -45.53 -38.03 31.30
N ALA A 669 -44.63 -37.26 30.70
CA ALA A 669 -44.59 -35.81 30.87
C ALA A 669 -44.13 -35.20 29.55
N GLY A 670 -45.09 -34.60 28.85
CA GLY A 670 -45.01 -34.32 27.42
C GLY A 670 -43.87 -33.40 27.01
N ILE A 671 -43.17 -33.82 25.95
CA ILE A 671 -42.58 -32.93 24.95
C ILE A 671 -42.78 -33.59 23.58
N SER A 672 -43.52 -32.91 22.71
CA SER A 672 -43.67 -33.22 21.29
C SER A 672 -42.37 -32.92 20.55
N GLY A 673 -41.67 -33.96 20.09
CA GLY A 673 -40.39 -33.82 19.39
C GLY A 673 -40.18 -34.90 18.34
N LEU A 674 -40.19 -34.48 17.07
CA LEU A 674 -39.88 -35.27 15.88
C LEU A 674 -38.35 -35.51 15.83
N LEU A 675 -37.87 -36.77 15.91
CA LEU A 675 -36.43 -37.09 15.78
C LEU A 675 -36.14 -37.62 14.37
N VAL A 676 -35.42 -36.82 13.58
CA VAL A 676 -34.90 -37.15 12.26
C VAL A 676 -33.37 -37.21 12.34
N PHE A 677 -32.74 -38.33 12.03
CA PHE A 677 -31.27 -38.43 11.94
C PHE A 677 -30.83 -38.83 10.53
N GLY A 678 -30.07 -37.92 9.90
CA GLY A 678 -29.39 -38.10 8.61
C GLY A 678 -27.90 -37.81 8.71
N ASN A 679 -27.12 -38.49 7.86
CA ASN A 679 -25.65 -38.56 7.80
C ASN A 679 -24.95 -37.18 7.62
N PRO A 680 -23.76 -36.90 8.20
CA PRO A 680 -23.24 -35.54 8.41
C PRO A 680 -22.32 -35.04 7.28
N ARG A 681 -22.83 -34.91 6.05
CA ARG A 681 -22.10 -34.21 4.96
C ARG A 681 -23.01 -33.27 4.15
N ARG A 682 -23.12 -32.05 4.68
CA ARG A 682 -23.60 -30.76 4.08
C ARG A 682 -25.11 -30.56 3.83
N PRO A 683 -25.61 -29.31 3.97
CA PRO A 683 -26.94 -29.02 4.52
C PRO A 683 -27.90 -28.33 3.53
N LYS A 684 -29.20 -28.33 3.84
CA LYS A 684 -30.18 -27.20 3.73
C LYS A 684 -31.62 -27.73 3.70
N VAL A 685 -32.51 -27.15 4.52
CA VAL A 685 -33.70 -26.37 4.13
C VAL A 685 -34.75 -26.34 5.26
N LYS A 686 -35.14 -25.10 5.56
CA LYS A 686 -36.34 -24.52 6.20
C LYS A 686 -37.38 -25.44 6.85
N ALA A 687 -37.66 -25.12 8.11
CA ALA A 687 -38.92 -25.43 8.77
C ALA A 687 -40.09 -24.72 8.07
N THR A 688 -41.13 -25.47 7.71
CA THR A 688 -42.47 -24.94 7.41
C THR A 688 -43.48 -25.75 8.21
N ASN A 689 -44.24 -25.06 9.06
CA ASN A 689 -45.30 -25.63 9.87
C ASN A 689 -46.46 -26.13 9.00
N GLY A 690 -46.98 -27.31 9.34
CA GLY A 690 -48.32 -27.75 8.95
C GLY A 690 -48.43 -28.46 7.61
N SER A 691 -48.25 -29.79 7.59
CA SER A 691 -49.04 -30.76 6.82
C SER A 691 -48.43 -32.17 6.97
N GLU A 692 -49.31 -33.16 7.09
CA GLU A 692 -48.99 -34.58 7.18
C GLU A 692 -48.24 -35.04 5.93
N GLY A 693 -46.98 -35.46 6.10
CA GLY A 693 -46.14 -36.00 5.02
C GLY A 693 -45.70 -37.43 5.33
N LEU A 694 -46.36 -38.40 4.70
CA LEU A 694 -45.90 -39.79 4.61
C LEU A 694 -44.63 -39.84 3.74
N ILE A 695 -43.52 -40.35 4.27
CA ILE A 695 -42.31 -40.62 3.47
C ILE A 695 -42.27 -42.12 3.16
N PHE A 696 -42.50 -42.46 1.90
CA PHE A 696 -42.22 -43.79 1.35
C PHE A 696 -40.72 -43.90 1.07
N CYS A 697 -40.03 -44.83 1.71
CA CYS A 697 -38.74 -45.33 1.25
C CYS A 697 -38.93 -46.78 0.80
N SER A 698 -38.92 -47.00 -0.51
CA SER A 698 -38.96 -48.33 -1.11
C SER A 698 -37.55 -48.92 -1.17
N SER A 699 -37.32 -50.02 -0.46
CA SER A 699 -36.41 -51.06 -0.93
C SER A 699 -37.12 -52.39 -0.81
N ALA A 700 -37.23 -53.08 -1.95
CA ALA A 700 -37.91 -54.36 -2.09
C ALA A 700 -37.45 -55.35 -1.02
N ASN A 701 -38.43 -56.09 -0.49
CA ASN A 701 -38.34 -57.24 0.42
C ASN A 701 -38.28 -57.00 1.93
N HIS A 702 -38.25 -55.78 2.47
CA HIS A 702 -38.33 -55.59 3.94
C HIS A 702 -39.56 -54.76 4.32
N GLY A 703 -40.55 -55.42 4.91
CA GLY A 703 -41.78 -54.77 5.39
C GLY A 703 -41.54 -53.98 6.68
N PHE A 704 -41.91 -52.70 6.68
CA PHE A 704 -41.82 -51.83 7.85
C PHE A 704 -43.02 -52.02 8.79
N VAL A 705 -42.75 -52.18 10.09
CA VAL A 705 -43.76 -52.27 11.13
C VAL A 705 -44.22 -50.85 11.53
N VAL A 706 -45.49 -50.53 11.30
CA VAL A 706 -46.12 -49.29 11.74
C VAL A 706 -46.84 -49.55 13.07
N LEU A 707 -46.27 -49.08 14.18
CA LEU A 707 -46.92 -49.14 15.49
C LEU A 707 -48.09 -48.14 15.55
N ARG A 708 -49.33 -48.64 15.50
CA ARG A 708 -50.53 -47.82 15.70
C ARG A 708 -50.99 -47.87 17.16
N PHE A 709 -50.95 -46.72 17.83
CA PHE A 709 -51.56 -46.54 19.14
C PHE A 709 -53.02 -46.05 18.96
N PRO A 710 -54.03 -46.70 19.55
CA PRO A 710 -55.37 -46.13 19.59
C PRO A 710 -55.34 -44.84 20.41
N ARG A 711 -55.87 -43.74 19.84
CA ARG A 711 -55.79 -42.39 20.41
C ARG A 711 -56.44 -42.19 21.78
N HIS A 712 -57.24 -43.14 22.25
CA HIS A 712 -57.73 -43.21 23.63
C HIS A 712 -58.10 -44.67 23.97
N GLY A 713 -57.49 -45.23 25.02
CA GLY A 713 -57.89 -46.48 25.66
C GLY A 713 -58.15 -46.24 27.14
N PRO A 714 -59.16 -46.88 27.76
CA PRO A 714 -59.75 -46.45 29.03
C PRO A 714 -58.87 -46.73 30.25
N GLU A 715 -59.08 -45.93 31.30
CA GLU A 715 -58.50 -46.03 32.65
C GLU A 715 -58.94 -47.32 33.38
N THR A 716 -58.44 -48.48 32.96
CA THR A 716 -58.40 -49.71 33.77
C THR A 716 -57.23 -50.56 33.27
N GLY A 717 -56.29 -50.87 34.15
CA GLY A 717 -55.04 -51.57 33.84
C GLY A 717 -55.22 -52.90 33.09
N ALA A 718 -54.92 -52.86 31.79
CA ALA A 718 -54.48 -53.94 30.90
C ALA A 718 -54.32 -53.30 29.51
N GLY A 719 -53.09 -53.09 29.06
CA GLY A 719 -52.80 -52.38 27.81
C GLY A 719 -52.44 -53.34 26.70
N ARG A 720 -53.39 -53.64 25.80
CA ARG A 720 -53.10 -54.41 24.58
C ARG A 720 -52.33 -53.55 23.58
N VAL A 721 -51.16 -54.03 23.17
CA VAL A 721 -50.30 -53.37 22.18
C VAL A 721 -50.11 -54.31 20.99
N GLU A 722 -50.43 -53.82 19.80
CA GLU A 722 -50.05 -54.47 18.53
C GLU A 722 -48.62 -54.05 18.22
N VAL A 723 -47.71 -55.04 18.23
CA VAL A 723 -46.26 -54.78 18.19
C VAL A 723 -45.70 -54.90 16.78
N GLY A 724 -46.46 -55.47 15.85
CA GLY A 724 -46.20 -55.29 14.43
C GLY A 724 -47.07 -56.11 13.50
N ASP A 725 -47.08 -55.64 12.26
CA ASP A 725 -47.81 -56.21 11.13
C ASP A 725 -46.83 -56.85 10.16
N PHE A 726 -47.13 -58.07 9.72
CA PHE A 726 -46.30 -58.81 8.78
C PHE A 726 -47.18 -59.50 7.74
N LEU A 727 -46.65 -59.72 6.54
CA LEU A 727 -47.34 -60.44 5.48
C LEU A 727 -46.98 -61.92 5.54
N VAL A 728 -47.98 -62.78 5.72
CA VAL A 728 -47.84 -64.23 5.64
C VAL A 728 -48.17 -64.66 4.21
N PRO A 729 -47.20 -65.23 3.48
CA PRO A 729 -47.43 -65.74 2.13
C PRO A 729 -48.52 -66.82 2.09
N TRP A 730 -49.23 -66.90 0.97
CA TRP A 730 -50.25 -67.93 0.74
C TRP A 730 -49.61 -69.33 0.71
N GLY A 731 -50.07 -70.24 1.59
CA GLY A 731 -49.63 -71.65 1.64
C GLY A 731 -48.70 -72.02 2.81
N VAL A 732 -48.36 -71.07 3.69
CA VAL A 732 -47.60 -71.34 4.93
C VAL A 732 -48.42 -72.19 5.89
N ARG A 733 -47.81 -73.25 6.45
CA ARG A 733 -48.46 -74.17 7.39
C ARG A 733 -48.08 -73.95 8.85
N GLU A 734 -46.92 -73.35 9.12
CA GLU A 734 -46.44 -73.15 10.49
C GLU A 734 -45.67 -71.81 10.59
N LEU A 735 -45.90 -71.09 11.68
CA LEU A 735 -45.31 -69.78 11.94
C LEU A 735 -44.59 -69.78 13.30
N GLN A 736 -43.29 -69.49 13.33
CA GLN A 736 -42.48 -69.48 14.55
C GLN A 736 -42.05 -68.05 14.94
N VAL A 737 -42.01 -67.77 16.23
CA VAL A 737 -41.67 -66.47 16.81
C VAL A 737 -40.65 -66.69 17.92
N LEU A 738 -39.44 -66.19 17.73
CA LEU A 738 -38.41 -66.07 18.76
C LEU A 738 -38.47 -64.67 19.38
N ALA A 739 -38.43 -64.57 20.70
CA ALA A 739 -38.38 -63.30 21.40
C ALA A 739 -37.31 -63.33 22.49
N SER A 740 -36.41 -62.35 22.47
CA SER A 740 -35.54 -62.02 23.59
C SER A 740 -36.13 -60.84 24.35
N VAL A 741 -36.36 -61.06 25.63
CA VAL A 741 -37.02 -60.09 26.49
C VAL A 741 -36.05 -59.63 27.58
N ARG A 742 -35.87 -58.32 27.69
CA ARG A 742 -35.11 -57.69 28.78
C ARG A 742 -36.04 -56.73 29.53
N LYS A 743 -36.13 -56.89 30.84
CA LYS A 743 -36.79 -55.89 31.69
C LYS A 743 -35.96 -54.60 31.60
N ALA A 744 -36.61 -53.48 31.30
CA ALA A 744 -35.95 -52.21 31.01
C ALA A 744 -35.28 -51.60 32.25
#